data_AF-B3SB29-F1
#
_entry.id   AF-B3SB29-F1
#
_cell.length_a   1.000
_cell.length_b   1.000
_cell.length_c   1.000
_cell.angle_alpha   90.00
_cell.angle_beta   90.00
_cell.angle_gamma   90.00
#
_symmetry.space_group_name_H-M   'P 1'
#
loop_
_entity.id
_entity.type
_entity.pdbx_description
1 polymer ?
#
loop_
_entity_poly.entity_id
_entity_poly.type
_entity_poly.pdbx_seq_one_letter_code
_entity_poly.pdbx_strand_id
1 'polypeptide(L)'
;MAQVDFPRGGSNVLSPLEVQNAKRKAEDDALFKTTPSTPLKKAKKIKSNTPATAKGKDIPSTDKDEVSVDAITISMYKKGVSVLGIVKEINPVDITVSLPGLLTGYIHITQMSSQMTQLLTRQLKSTELDGEDGVTQLDLNSFFRIGDMLRCVVDEVELTKSKHKRIKLAIDPKILNAKFKANRIQTGMTLSGYIESVEDHGYIVSFEIENLVGFLSQQEGLDYAKSRELEDLPVGLPVNCVIQKVKDQGRMVTVGVSSSKVLKAKAHEGMRFSYDTLQAGLYVNGTIAKISTKGAQLSFLGGFRGSVTADHLNQNQSLQERSKVVARIIYVDRKSKKIALSLLNITVNGQMDISQVEIGQIIEDAVVLRVDKGVGLLLQLGDNLKGYVHISRASDKHIDKFGKQHRAGSKHRCRVIANSLIDELAIITMQQSVLEQQFISYKDIKPGTLVMGKIISLEDFGILVQVTDHIKALCPRLHMSDITLKHPEKKFKEGNKIKCRVLTVDARRRRLILTHKKSMVHSSHVVITSYEEAQENVTAHGFISSVRSNGCFITFYNNVRGFVHKKYLSTQYIENPETVFFVGQVVLTYIVSVDAVNKKLSLSLKPPALTTSTSSNLKFNQSKVVDVDLFRATAEGLDVLMQPSGLAASVPVHHLSDFHSNSRALVNYFTSQQSVNKDVNTKFLKQLVTVGKTKSSVIASRKQSLVDAVQNKGVLQNFDQLKVTDIEHERKRFLVSLRLSDYLKSVGKDDAKMNTLRIFDQYLNERNTIIEAMKCVYEFPPTGILIGELVTGMIEAIDGNRVTLLLKKGQKAVSTISFDNADLKENSSVSARVIDFDLETRTVVVSLHPDMVSYSTKQFHKMQKQIKVQTNTEAIIELVTCDHIVCRLPNYRNILAVAPSSQYWNNVKSAHRRYSIGNRFTAHVER
;
A
#
# COMPACT_ATOMS: atom_id res chain seq x y z
N MET A 1 -7.02 -70.43 -18.67
CA MET A 1 -6.16 -70.23 -19.86
C MET A 1 -4.85 -69.60 -19.41
N ALA A 2 -3.78 -69.70 -20.21
CA ALA A 2 -2.53 -68.94 -20.05
C ALA A 2 -2.78 -67.41 -20.23
N GLN A 3 -1.91 -66.43 -19.97
CA GLN A 3 -0.48 -66.30 -19.58
C GLN A 3 -0.30 -64.82 -19.09
N VAL A 4 0.73 -64.29 -18.41
CA VAL A 4 2.10 -64.66 -17.97
C VAL A 4 2.30 -64.16 -16.52
N ASP A 5 3.27 -64.66 -15.76
CA ASP A 5 3.69 -64.14 -14.44
C ASP A 5 5.20 -63.75 -14.42
N PHE A 6 5.64 -62.95 -13.42
CA PHE A 6 7.06 -62.67 -13.09
C PHE A 6 7.89 -61.77 -14.09
N PRO A 7 9.13 -61.30 -13.76
CA PRO A 7 9.32 -60.03 -13.01
C PRO A 7 10.51 -59.16 -13.52
N ARG A 8 10.88 -58.10 -12.77
CA ARG A 8 12.26 -57.76 -12.28
C ARG A 8 12.47 -56.25 -12.10
N GLY A 9 13.27 -55.89 -11.09
CA GLY A 9 14.01 -54.63 -11.08
C GLY A 9 15.32 -54.77 -11.85
N GLY A 10 15.81 -53.69 -12.45
CA GLY A 10 17.09 -53.66 -13.17
C GLY A 10 17.68 -52.24 -13.19
N SER A 11 18.90 -52.10 -12.71
CA SER A 11 19.66 -50.85 -12.81
C SER A 11 20.24 -50.70 -14.22
N ASN A 12 19.97 -49.59 -14.90
CA ASN A 12 20.64 -49.29 -16.17
C ASN A 12 22.13 -49.03 -15.92
N VAL A 13 22.96 -50.00 -16.32
CA VAL A 13 24.42 -49.84 -16.39
C VAL A 13 24.73 -48.99 -17.62
N LEU A 14 25.55 -47.95 -17.44
CA LEU A 14 26.02 -47.08 -18.53
C LEU A 14 26.76 -47.90 -19.60
N SER A 15 26.58 -47.54 -20.87
CA SER A 15 27.25 -48.28 -21.95
C SER A 15 28.77 -48.09 -21.92
N PRO A 16 29.56 -49.05 -22.43
CA PRO A 16 31.02 -48.92 -22.49
C PRO A 16 31.49 -47.66 -23.22
N LEU A 17 30.75 -47.23 -24.26
CA LEU A 17 31.03 -46.00 -25.02
C LEU A 17 30.80 -44.73 -24.20
N GLU A 18 29.77 -44.69 -23.36
CA GLU A 18 29.53 -43.54 -22.45
C GLU A 18 30.61 -43.46 -21.37
N VAL A 19 31.01 -44.60 -20.79
CA VAL A 19 32.11 -44.67 -19.81
C VAL A 19 33.45 -44.26 -20.45
N GLN A 20 33.72 -44.68 -21.70
CA GLN A 20 34.95 -44.33 -22.41
C GLN A 20 34.98 -42.84 -22.83
N ASN A 21 33.84 -42.27 -23.22
CA ASN A 21 33.72 -40.83 -23.50
C ASN A 21 33.80 -39.98 -22.22
N ALA A 22 33.29 -40.46 -21.09
CA ALA A 22 33.47 -39.83 -19.79
C ALA A 22 34.92 -39.84 -19.33
N LYS A 23 35.65 -40.96 -19.53
CA LYS A 23 37.09 -41.03 -19.26
C LYS A 23 37.91 -40.06 -20.12
N ARG A 24 37.71 -40.04 -21.45
CA ARG A 24 38.41 -39.09 -22.33
C ARG A 24 38.24 -37.64 -21.89
N LYS A 25 37.01 -37.22 -21.58
CA LYS A 25 36.75 -35.85 -21.06
C LYS A 25 37.45 -35.57 -19.73
N ALA A 26 37.58 -36.56 -18.85
CA ALA A 26 38.30 -36.40 -17.58
C ALA A 26 39.83 -36.37 -17.77
N GLU A 27 40.35 -37.06 -18.78
CA GLU A 27 41.77 -37.07 -19.15
C GLU A 27 42.18 -35.75 -19.83
N ASP A 28 41.36 -35.22 -20.75
CA ASP A 28 41.58 -33.93 -21.42
C ASP A 28 41.60 -32.74 -20.42
N ASP A 29 40.68 -32.70 -19.45
CA ASP A 29 40.63 -31.65 -18.41
C ASP A 29 41.78 -31.78 -17.37
N ALA A 30 42.43 -32.94 -17.30
CA ALA A 30 43.53 -33.19 -16.36
C ALA A 30 44.92 -32.81 -16.89
N LEU A 31 45.17 -32.90 -18.20
CA LEU A 31 46.52 -32.70 -18.76
C LEU A 31 46.96 -31.24 -18.95
N PHE A 32 46.05 -30.25 -18.97
CA PHE A 32 46.38 -28.87 -19.38
C PHE A 32 46.42 -27.82 -18.25
N LYS A 33 47.25 -28.03 -17.22
CA LYS A 33 47.57 -27.00 -16.20
C LYS A 33 49.04 -26.95 -15.72
N THR A 34 49.96 -26.55 -16.60
CA THR A 34 51.25 -25.94 -16.20
C THR A 34 51.73 -24.90 -17.21
N THR A 35 52.13 -23.72 -16.74
CA THR A 35 52.85 -22.69 -17.52
C THR A 35 54.37 -22.86 -17.46
N PRO A 36 55.08 -22.61 -18.57
CA PRO A 36 56.43 -22.03 -18.50
C PRO A 36 56.66 -20.89 -19.51
N SER A 37 57.86 -20.28 -19.46
CA SER A 37 58.24 -19.04 -20.17
C SER A 37 59.35 -19.22 -21.22
N THR A 38 59.21 -18.54 -22.37
CA THR A 38 60.25 -17.97 -23.29
C THR A 38 61.57 -18.73 -23.56
N PRO A 39 62.00 -18.86 -24.85
CA PRO A 39 63.05 -17.94 -25.35
C PRO A 39 62.94 -17.53 -26.84
N LEU A 40 63.95 -16.78 -27.35
CA LEU A 40 63.97 -16.06 -28.65
C LEU A 40 64.54 -16.87 -29.85
N LYS A 41 64.18 -16.49 -31.11
CA LYS A 41 65.12 -15.96 -32.15
C LYS A 41 64.53 -15.63 -33.56
N LYS A 42 64.95 -14.48 -34.10
CA LYS A 42 65.31 -14.13 -35.51
C LYS A 42 64.33 -14.31 -36.71
N ALA A 43 63.59 -13.23 -37.01
CA ALA A 43 63.70 -12.36 -38.20
C ALA A 43 63.83 -12.89 -39.66
N LYS A 44 63.02 -12.31 -40.56
CA LYS A 44 63.43 -11.83 -41.91
C LYS A 44 62.67 -10.54 -42.30
N LYS A 45 63.25 -9.71 -43.18
CA LYS A 45 62.70 -8.43 -43.71
C LYS A 45 62.41 -8.54 -45.21
N ILE A 46 61.60 -7.61 -45.77
CA ILE A 46 61.79 -6.80 -47.01
C ILE A 46 60.43 -6.17 -47.38
N LYS A 47 60.26 -4.84 -47.21
CA LYS A 47 60.23 -3.74 -48.24
C LYS A 47 59.02 -3.77 -49.21
N SER A 48 58.52 -2.65 -49.75
CA SER A 48 58.46 -1.22 -49.34
C SER A 48 57.62 -0.45 -50.38
N ASN A 49 56.97 0.67 -49.99
CA ASN A 49 57.09 2.01 -50.65
C ASN A 49 56.03 3.02 -50.16
N THR A 50 56.51 3.97 -49.36
CA THR A 50 55.99 5.35 -49.12
C THR A 50 56.33 6.27 -50.32
N PRO A 51 55.79 7.51 -50.49
CA PRO A 51 55.84 8.65 -49.54
C PRO A 51 54.60 9.59 -49.45
N ALA A 52 54.19 10.03 -48.25
CA ALA A 52 54.47 11.34 -47.58
C ALA A 52 53.50 12.48 -48.00
N THR A 53 53.27 13.58 -47.26
CA THR A 53 53.94 14.29 -46.14
C THR A 53 52.92 14.69 -45.04
N ALA A 54 53.21 15.32 -43.88
CA ALA A 54 54.44 15.88 -43.27
C ALA A 54 54.43 15.72 -41.71
N LYS A 55 55.52 16.12 -41.03
CA LYS A 55 55.86 15.79 -39.62
C LYS A 55 55.36 16.81 -38.56
N GLY A 56 55.22 16.37 -37.30
CA GLY A 56 55.12 17.21 -36.10
C GLY A 56 55.62 16.49 -34.83
N LYS A 57 56.83 16.82 -34.36
CA LYS A 57 57.66 16.10 -33.35
C LYS A 57 56.96 15.66 -32.05
N ASP A 58 57.44 14.53 -31.50
CA ASP A 58 57.21 14.09 -30.13
C ASP A 58 57.73 15.05 -29.04
N ILE A 59 57.06 15.05 -27.89
CA ILE A 59 57.58 15.47 -26.58
C ILE A 59 57.26 14.34 -25.59
N PRO A 60 58.22 13.82 -24.81
CA PRO A 60 57.96 12.72 -23.87
C PRO A 60 57.23 13.22 -22.61
N SER A 61 55.91 13.06 -22.57
CA SER A 61 55.10 13.33 -21.38
C SER A 61 55.32 12.26 -20.31
N THR A 62 56.02 12.62 -19.22
CA THR A 62 56.24 11.72 -18.08
C THR A 62 55.07 11.73 -17.10
N ASP A 63 54.40 10.60 -16.92
CA ASP A 63 53.61 10.25 -15.72
C ASP A 63 53.88 8.75 -15.44
N LYS A 64 54.64 8.31 -14.43
CA LYS A 64 54.75 8.65 -12.99
C LYS A 64 53.55 8.23 -12.13
N ASP A 65 53.47 6.92 -11.90
CA ASP A 65 52.82 6.29 -10.75
C ASP A 65 51.37 6.73 -10.47
N GLU A 66 50.41 6.26 -11.30
CA GLU A 66 49.01 6.19 -10.85
C GLU A 66 48.93 5.38 -9.55
N VAL A 67 48.32 5.97 -8.50
CA VAL A 67 48.13 5.26 -7.23
C VAL A 67 46.98 4.26 -7.37
N SER A 68 47.26 2.98 -7.12
CA SER A 68 46.27 1.91 -7.04
C SER A 68 45.44 2.00 -5.74
N VAL A 69 44.57 3.00 -5.66
CA VAL A 69 43.44 3.01 -4.72
C VAL A 69 42.39 2.02 -5.25
N ASP A 70 42.50 0.77 -4.80
CA ASP A 70 41.52 -0.26 -5.13
C ASP A 70 40.18 0.00 -4.42
N ALA A 71 39.07 -0.15 -5.15
CA ALA A 71 37.73 -0.11 -4.56
C ALA A 71 37.45 -1.40 -3.75
N ILE A 72 36.87 -1.24 -2.55
CA ILE A 72 36.47 -2.37 -1.71
C ILE A 72 35.37 -3.16 -2.42
N THR A 73 35.62 -4.43 -2.71
CA THR A 73 34.74 -5.30 -3.52
C THR A 73 34.63 -6.69 -2.91
N ILE A 74 33.55 -7.42 -3.23
CA ILE A 74 33.24 -8.73 -2.63
C ILE A 74 34.33 -9.81 -2.86
N SER A 75 35.23 -9.62 -3.83
CA SER A 75 36.39 -10.50 -4.07
C SER A 75 37.53 -10.31 -3.05
N MET A 76 37.53 -9.22 -2.29
CA MET A 76 38.49 -8.96 -1.20
C MET A 76 38.14 -9.73 0.07
N TYR A 77 36.84 -9.89 0.36
CA TYR A 77 36.33 -10.60 1.53
C TYR A 77 36.68 -12.09 1.45
N LYS A 78 37.65 -12.52 2.27
CA LYS A 78 38.24 -13.87 2.31
C LYS A 78 38.40 -14.33 3.76
N LYS A 79 38.38 -15.64 4.00
CA LYS A 79 38.51 -16.21 5.36
C LYS A 79 39.73 -15.67 6.11
N GLY A 80 39.49 -15.04 7.26
CA GLY A 80 40.49 -14.42 8.12
C GLY A 80 40.77 -12.93 7.87
N VAL A 81 40.03 -12.26 6.97
CA VAL A 81 40.05 -10.79 6.84
C VAL A 81 39.31 -10.17 8.03
N SER A 82 39.90 -9.14 8.66
CA SER A 82 39.23 -8.34 9.70
C SER A 82 38.58 -7.12 9.05
N VAL A 83 37.34 -6.83 9.42
CA VAL A 83 36.55 -5.72 8.88
C VAL A 83 35.72 -5.07 9.99
N LEU A 84 35.52 -3.76 9.90
CA LEU A 84 34.60 -3.02 10.75
C LEU A 84 33.22 -3.09 10.12
N GLY A 85 32.19 -3.31 10.94
CA GLY A 85 30.81 -3.31 10.49
C GLY A 85 29.91 -2.54 11.44
N ILE A 86 28.72 -2.17 10.97
CA ILE A 86 27.69 -1.52 11.79
C ILE A 86 26.42 -2.37 11.74
N VAL A 87 25.85 -2.70 12.90
CA VAL A 87 24.59 -3.45 13.03
C VAL A 87 23.49 -2.69 12.32
N LYS A 88 22.92 -3.30 11.29
CA LYS A 88 21.88 -2.72 10.43
C LYS A 88 20.50 -3.29 10.75
N GLU A 89 20.43 -4.58 11.04
CA GLU A 89 19.19 -5.29 11.36
C GLU A 89 19.47 -6.42 12.34
N ILE A 90 18.55 -6.69 13.26
CA ILE A 90 18.61 -7.81 14.20
C ILE A 90 17.44 -8.74 13.86
N ASN A 91 17.72 -9.97 13.47
CA ASN A 91 16.72 -11.03 13.32
C ASN A 91 16.82 -11.97 14.54
N PRO A 92 15.89 -12.92 14.76
CA PRO A 92 15.91 -13.77 15.95
C PRO A 92 17.07 -14.79 16.07
N VAL A 93 17.86 -14.98 15.00
CA VAL A 93 18.92 -16.02 14.93
C VAL A 93 20.21 -15.51 14.27
N ASP A 94 20.12 -14.46 13.43
CA ASP A 94 21.27 -13.78 12.82
C ASP A 94 21.14 -12.26 12.86
N ILE A 95 22.27 -11.57 12.71
CA ILE A 95 22.36 -10.10 12.68
C ILE A 95 22.92 -9.67 11.32
N THR A 96 22.20 -8.78 10.65
CA THR A 96 22.63 -8.16 9.38
C THR A 96 23.56 -6.98 9.71
N VAL A 97 24.77 -7.00 9.16
CA VAL A 97 25.80 -5.98 9.36
C VAL A 97 26.11 -5.26 8.05
N SER A 98 26.14 -3.92 8.09
CA SER A 98 26.61 -3.08 6.99
C SER A 98 28.13 -3.17 6.90
N LEU A 99 28.66 -3.50 5.72
CA LEU A 99 30.09 -3.68 5.46
C LEU A 99 30.60 -2.70 4.40
N PRO A 100 31.86 -2.22 4.50
CA PRO A 100 32.44 -1.26 3.57
C PRO A 100 32.36 -1.69 2.10
N GLY A 101 32.05 -0.73 1.23
CA GLY A 101 31.83 -0.97 -0.20
C GLY A 101 30.39 -1.41 -0.52
N LEU A 102 29.39 -0.90 0.22
CA LEU A 102 27.95 -1.16 0.02
C LEU A 102 27.54 -2.63 0.19
N LEU A 103 28.30 -3.40 0.96
CA LEU A 103 28.09 -4.83 1.17
C LEU A 103 27.31 -5.10 2.46
N THR A 104 26.80 -6.32 2.57
CA THR A 104 26.15 -6.83 3.79
C THR A 104 26.73 -8.17 4.19
N GLY A 105 27.00 -8.33 5.47
CA GLY A 105 27.39 -9.58 6.09
C GLY A 105 26.37 -10.03 7.14
N TYR A 106 26.45 -11.30 7.53
CA TYR A 106 25.54 -11.93 8.48
C TYR A 106 26.35 -12.61 9.59
N ILE A 107 26.02 -12.31 10.84
CA ILE A 107 26.56 -12.99 12.03
C ILE A 107 25.48 -13.92 12.55
N HIS A 108 25.71 -15.23 12.54
CA HIS A 108 24.82 -16.21 13.18
C HIS A 108 25.07 -16.23 14.70
N ILE A 109 24.05 -16.53 15.50
CA ILE A 109 24.16 -16.55 16.97
C ILE A 109 25.31 -17.43 17.51
N THR A 110 25.62 -18.54 16.82
CA THR A 110 26.74 -19.44 17.15
C THR A 110 28.12 -18.93 16.73
N GLN A 111 28.23 -17.70 16.24
CA GLN A 111 29.47 -17.00 15.86
C GLN A 111 29.65 -15.67 16.63
N MET A 112 28.87 -15.50 17.71
CA MET A 112 28.91 -14.31 18.58
C MET A 112 29.82 -14.50 19.79
N SER A 113 29.62 -15.58 20.55
CA SER A 113 30.55 -16.03 21.59
C SER A 113 30.36 -17.52 21.89
N SER A 114 31.37 -18.12 22.53
CA SER A 114 31.30 -19.47 23.08
C SER A 114 30.15 -19.60 24.11
N GLN A 115 30.01 -18.63 25.00
CA GLN A 115 28.97 -18.58 26.04
C GLN A 115 27.56 -18.53 25.44
N MET A 116 27.32 -17.68 24.42
CA MET A 116 26.02 -17.60 23.72
C MET A 116 25.65 -18.93 23.05
N THR A 117 26.64 -19.62 22.48
CA THR A 117 26.48 -20.95 21.86
C THR A 117 26.13 -22.01 22.91
N GLN A 118 26.73 -21.95 24.11
CA GLN A 118 26.39 -22.84 25.22
C GLN A 118 24.97 -22.58 25.74
N LEU A 119 24.55 -21.32 25.89
CA LEU A 119 23.19 -20.97 26.33
C LEU A 119 22.14 -21.50 25.35
N LEU A 120 22.30 -21.28 24.05
CA LEU A 120 21.42 -21.84 23.02
C LEU A 120 21.37 -23.38 23.09
N THR A 121 22.53 -24.02 23.31
CA THR A 121 22.62 -25.49 23.43
C THR A 121 21.92 -26.02 24.68
N ARG A 122 21.95 -25.29 25.80
CA ARG A 122 21.20 -25.62 27.02
C ARG A 122 19.69 -25.49 26.79
N GLN A 123 19.25 -24.40 26.16
CA GLN A 123 17.84 -24.17 25.82
C GLN A 123 17.25 -25.26 24.92
N LEU A 124 17.99 -25.67 23.88
CA LEU A 124 17.54 -26.76 23.00
C LEU A 124 17.33 -28.06 23.80
N LYS A 125 18.28 -28.43 24.67
CA LYS A 125 18.18 -29.63 25.51
C LYS A 125 17.05 -29.57 26.54
N SER A 126 16.79 -28.40 27.13
CA SER A 126 15.67 -28.20 28.07
C SER A 126 14.30 -28.04 27.38
N THR A 127 14.24 -28.06 26.04
CA THR A 127 12.97 -28.14 25.30
C THR A 127 12.59 -29.59 24.97
N GLU A 128 13.50 -30.55 25.18
CA GLU A 128 13.27 -31.99 24.97
C GLU A 128 12.97 -32.75 26.28
N LEU A 129 13.12 -32.09 27.43
CA LEU A 129 12.97 -32.67 28.77
C LEU A 129 12.14 -31.71 29.65
N ASP A 130 10.94 -32.18 29.99
CA ASP A 130 9.93 -31.59 30.88
C ASP A 130 9.29 -30.25 30.45
N GLY A 131 8.00 -30.10 30.78
CA GLY A 131 7.10 -29.12 30.16
C GLY A 131 6.80 -27.85 30.97
N GLU A 132 7.34 -27.74 32.19
CA GLU A 132 7.06 -26.63 33.12
C GLU A 132 8.33 -26.09 33.77
N ASP A 133 9.12 -25.32 33.00
CA ASP A 133 10.00 -24.33 33.61
C ASP A 133 10.23 -23.09 32.73
N GLY A 134 10.45 -21.94 33.35
CA GLY A 134 10.36 -20.60 32.76
C GLY A 134 11.54 -20.17 31.88
N VAL A 135 12.01 -21.02 30.97
CA VAL A 135 13.25 -20.78 30.18
C VAL A 135 13.13 -19.50 29.33
N THR A 136 13.82 -18.44 29.76
CA THR A 136 13.79 -17.13 29.11
C THR A 136 14.37 -17.22 27.70
N GLN A 137 13.53 -17.05 26.67
CA GLN A 137 13.96 -17.13 25.27
C GLN A 137 15.05 -16.10 24.97
N LEU A 138 16.14 -16.55 24.33
CA LEU A 138 17.35 -15.76 24.11
C LEU A 138 17.14 -14.69 23.02
N ASP A 139 16.68 -13.49 23.41
CA ASP A 139 16.41 -12.39 22.48
C ASP A 139 17.66 -11.57 22.18
N LEU A 140 18.13 -11.61 20.92
CA LEU A 140 19.27 -10.82 20.44
C LEU A 140 19.08 -9.30 20.56
N ASN A 141 17.84 -8.80 20.72
CA ASN A 141 17.57 -7.38 20.94
C ASN A 141 18.02 -6.86 22.33
N SER A 142 18.28 -7.73 23.31
CA SER A 142 18.88 -7.29 24.60
C SER A 142 20.39 -7.06 24.50
N PHE A 143 21.06 -7.75 23.56
CA PHE A 143 22.52 -7.72 23.43
C PHE A 143 23.03 -6.67 22.43
N PHE A 144 22.24 -6.35 21.39
CA PHE A 144 22.64 -5.48 20.27
C PHE A 144 21.60 -4.40 19.98
N ARG A 145 22.06 -3.27 19.44
CA ARG A 145 21.26 -2.15 18.94
C ARG A 145 21.62 -1.84 17.49
N ILE A 146 20.66 -1.36 16.70
CA ILE A 146 20.93 -0.84 15.36
C ILE A 146 21.82 0.39 15.48
N GLY A 147 22.94 0.41 14.75
CA GLY A 147 24.01 1.41 14.89
C GLY A 147 25.23 0.94 15.70
N ASP A 148 25.16 -0.19 16.40
CA ASP A 148 26.34 -0.73 17.13
C ASP A 148 27.49 -1.07 16.18
N MET A 149 28.69 -0.61 16.50
CA MET A 149 29.88 -0.76 15.67
C MET A 149 30.70 -2.00 16.10
N LEU A 150 30.70 -3.04 15.28
CA LEU A 150 31.27 -4.36 15.61
C LEU A 150 32.57 -4.63 14.85
N ARG A 151 33.57 -5.18 15.55
CA ARG A 151 34.75 -5.77 14.92
C ARG A 151 34.39 -7.17 14.44
N CYS A 152 34.50 -7.41 13.15
CA CYS A 152 34.13 -8.68 12.52
C CYS A 152 35.36 -9.32 11.87
N VAL A 153 35.37 -10.65 11.81
CA VAL A 153 36.24 -11.42 10.92
C VAL A 153 35.37 -12.19 9.93
N VAL A 154 35.79 -12.22 8.66
CA VAL A 154 35.16 -13.05 7.63
C VAL A 154 35.48 -14.51 7.92
N ASP A 155 34.45 -15.29 8.26
CA ASP A 155 34.55 -16.73 8.42
C ASP A 155 34.43 -17.44 7.06
N GLU A 156 33.43 -17.08 6.26
CA GLU A 156 33.16 -17.73 4.97
C GLU A 156 32.45 -16.78 3.98
N VAL A 157 32.45 -17.12 2.70
CA VAL A 157 31.64 -16.45 1.68
C VAL A 157 30.83 -17.52 0.94
N GLU A 158 29.63 -17.78 1.45
CA GLU A 158 28.72 -18.83 0.96
C GLU A 158 28.06 -18.43 -0.37
N LEU A 159 27.79 -19.42 -1.24
CA LEU A 159 26.96 -19.25 -2.43
C LEU A 159 25.54 -19.73 -2.14
N THR A 160 24.60 -18.79 -2.11
CA THR A 160 23.16 -19.07 -1.92
C THR A 160 22.61 -19.90 -3.09
N LYS A 161 21.52 -20.65 -2.87
CA LYS A 161 20.81 -21.42 -3.93
C LYS A 161 20.48 -20.58 -5.19
N SER A 162 20.33 -19.27 -5.05
CA SER A 162 20.13 -18.28 -6.14
C SER A 162 21.42 -17.77 -6.81
N LYS A 163 22.58 -18.39 -6.57
CA LYS A 163 23.92 -17.99 -7.04
C LYS A 163 24.45 -16.64 -6.52
N HIS A 164 23.73 -15.96 -5.62
CA HIS A 164 24.25 -14.79 -4.92
C HIS A 164 25.24 -15.19 -3.80
N LYS A 165 26.30 -14.40 -3.60
CA LYS A 165 27.26 -14.59 -2.51
C LYS A 165 26.76 -13.90 -1.22
N ARG A 166 26.80 -14.60 -0.09
CA ARG A 166 26.60 -14.02 1.26
C ARG A 166 27.93 -14.03 2.02
N ILE A 167 28.25 -12.96 2.73
CA ILE A 167 29.43 -12.88 3.60
C ILE A 167 29.02 -13.32 5.01
N LYS A 168 29.67 -14.34 5.54
CA LYS A 168 29.47 -14.88 6.89
C LYS A 168 30.55 -14.32 7.81
N LEU A 169 30.11 -13.74 8.92
CA LEU A 169 30.96 -13.02 9.86
C LEU A 169 30.95 -13.70 11.22
N ALA A 170 32.09 -13.64 11.91
CA ALA A 170 32.20 -13.94 13.32
C ALA A 170 32.66 -12.70 14.10
N ILE A 171 32.15 -12.55 15.32
CA ILE A 171 32.57 -11.54 16.30
C ILE A 171 33.10 -12.17 17.61
N ASP A 172 33.19 -13.50 17.65
CA ASP A 172 33.78 -14.27 18.74
C ASP A 172 35.18 -13.73 19.10
N PRO A 173 35.42 -13.25 20.34
CA PRO A 173 36.73 -12.84 20.82
C PRO A 173 37.83 -13.87 20.56
N LYS A 174 37.52 -15.17 20.62
CA LYS A 174 38.45 -16.26 20.32
C LYS A 174 39.06 -16.14 18.92
N ILE A 175 38.27 -15.68 17.95
CA ILE A 175 38.66 -15.52 16.55
C ILE A 175 39.27 -14.13 16.32
N LEU A 176 38.67 -13.09 16.89
CA LEU A 176 39.15 -11.70 16.78
C LEU A 176 40.56 -11.52 17.40
N ASN A 177 40.78 -12.15 18.55
CA ASN A 177 41.97 -11.94 19.39
C ASN A 177 43.03 -13.05 19.25
N ALA A 178 42.81 -14.06 18.38
CA ALA A 178 43.64 -15.25 18.14
C ALA A 178 45.15 -15.02 17.82
N LYS A 179 45.59 -13.76 17.71
CA LYS A 179 46.98 -13.34 17.42
C LYS A 179 47.55 -12.37 18.45
N PHE A 180 46.78 -11.98 19.46
CA PHE A 180 47.26 -11.23 20.61
C PHE A 180 47.89 -12.17 21.63
N LYS A 181 48.74 -11.62 22.50
CA LYS A 181 49.35 -12.31 23.64
C LYS A 181 49.35 -11.34 24.81
N ALA A 182 49.03 -11.81 26.02
CA ALA A 182 48.91 -10.99 27.23
C ALA A 182 50.12 -10.04 27.43
N ASN A 183 51.34 -10.55 27.23
CA ASN A 183 52.60 -9.79 27.35
C ASN A 183 52.85 -8.71 26.28
N ARG A 184 51.94 -8.50 25.32
CA ARG A 184 51.99 -7.42 24.33
C ARG A 184 50.82 -6.44 24.44
N ILE A 185 49.99 -6.58 25.46
CA ILE A 185 48.84 -5.72 25.70
C ILE A 185 49.29 -4.48 26.49
N GLN A 186 48.83 -3.31 26.06
CA GLN A 186 49.25 -2.01 26.61
C GLN A 186 48.05 -1.10 26.87
N THR A 187 48.20 -0.17 27.81
CA THR A 187 47.25 0.92 28.04
C THR A 187 46.97 1.69 26.75
N GLY A 188 45.70 2.01 26.49
CA GLY A 188 45.23 2.69 25.28
C GLY A 188 44.95 1.76 24.09
N MET A 189 45.39 0.50 24.12
CA MET A 189 44.91 -0.48 23.15
C MET A 189 43.42 -0.77 23.34
N THR A 190 42.77 -1.24 22.28
CA THR A 190 41.34 -1.61 22.29
C THR A 190 41.16 -3.04 21.79
N LEU A 191 40.30 -3.80 22.46
CA LEU A 191 39.99 -5.21 22.19
C LEU A 191 38.47 -5.44 22.25
N SER A 192 37.98 -6.50 21.63
CA SER A 192 36.60 -6.97 21.79
C SER A 192 36.58 -8.18 22.72
N GLY A 193 35.64 -8.20 23.67
CA GLY A 193 35.43 -9.28 24.64
C GLY A 193 33.94 -9.51 24.89
N TYR A 194 33.59 -10.33 25.89
CA TYR A 194 32.23 -10.43 26.41
C TYR A 194 32.22 -10.40 27.94
N ILE A 195 31.08 -10.04 28.53
CA ILE A 195 30.88 -10.06 29.99
C ILE A 195 30.69 -11.52 30.43
N GLU A 196 31.61 -12.01 31.25
CA GLU A 196 31.69 -13.41 31.67
C GLU A 196 30.91 -13.66 32.96
N SER A 197 31.06 -12.76 33.94
CA SER A 197 30.34 -12.72 35.21
C SER A 197 30.08 -11.29 35.70
N VAL A 198 29.09 -11.16 36.58
CA VAL A 198 28.81 -9.94 37.36
C VAL A 198 29.29 -10.22 38.80
N GLU A 199 30.01 -9.26 39.39
CA GLU A 199 30.64 -9.35 40.70
C GLU A 199 30.21 -8.16 41.57
N ASP A 200 30.24 -8.26 42.90
CA ASP A 200 29.80 -7.20 43.83
C ASP A 200 30.38 -5.80 43.55
N HIS A 201 31.59 -5.76 42.98
CA HIS A 201 32.37 -4.54 42.74
C HIS A 201 32.55 -4.19 41.25
N GLY A 202 31.99 -4.97 40.32
CA GLY A 202 32.19 -4.77 38.88
C GLY A 202 31.83 -5.98 38.01
N TYR A 203 32.47 -6.09 36.85
CA TYR A 203 32.18 -7.13 35.86
C TYR A 203 33.48 -7.74 35.35
N ILE A 204 33.50 -9.07 35.20
CA ILE A 204 34.60 -9.75 34.52
C ILE A 204 34.33 -9.74 33.01
N VAL A 205 35.35 -9.34 32.25
CA VAL A 205 35.30 -9.29 30.79
C VAL A 205 36.32 -10.27 30.22
N SER A 206 35.83 -11.32 29.57
CA SER A 206 36.67 -12.29 28.88
C SER A 206 37.05 -11.80 27.50
N PHE A 207 38.32 -11.97 27.15
CA PHE A 207 38.86 -11.69 25.81
C PHE A 207 39.18 -12.95 25.00
N GLU A 208 38.97 -14.14 25.58
CA GLU A 208 39.50 -15.43 25.09
C GLU A 208 40.98 -15.38 24.66
N ILE A 209 41.80 -14.69 25.46
CA ILE A 209 43.27 -14.69 25.38
C ILE A 209 43.81 -15.44 26.60
N GLU A 210 44.72 -16.39 26.40
CA GLU A 210 45.35 -17.16 27.48
C GLU A 210 45.99 -16.25 28.55
N ASN A 211 45.67 -16.52 29.82
CA ASN A 211 46.18 -15.80 30.99
C ASN A 211 45.90 -14.28 30.99
N LEU A 212 44.76 -13.85 30.44
CA LEU A 212 44.29 -12.45 30.49
C LEU A 212 42.84 -12.35 31.00
N VAL A 213 42.63 -11.60 32.07
CA VAL A 213 41.30 -11.27 32.62
C VAL A 213 41.05 -9.76 32.54
N GLY A 214 39.90 -9.36 31.99
CA GLY A 214 39.42 -7.98 32.02
C GLY A 214 38.56 -7.71 33.25
N PHE A 215 38.72 -6.54 33.86
CA PHE A 215 37.87 -6.05 34.95
C PHE A 215 37.30 -4.67 34.61
N LEU A 216 35.98 -4.56 34.61
CA LEU A 216 35.21 -3.33 34.42
C LEU A 216 34.64 -2.89 35.78
N SER A 217 34.82 -1.63 36.17
CA SER A 217 34.27 -1.11 37.42
C SER A 217 32.74 -0.99 37.35
N GLN A 218 32.06 -1.23 38.49
CA GLN A 218 30.61 -1.14 38.61
C GLN A 218 30.03 0.17 38.05
N GLN A 219 30.68 1.32 38.35
CA GLN A 219 30.27 2.63 37.85
C GLN A 219 30.29 2.73 36.32
N GLU A 220 31.37 2.33 35.64
CA GLU A 220 31.43 2.39 34.17
C GLU A 220 30.51 1.36 33.50
N GLY A 221 30.24 0.23 34.15
CA GLY A 221 29.29 -0.75 33.65
C GLY A 221 27.84 -0.27 33.75
N LEU A 222 27.41 0.25 34.91
CA LEU A 222 26.07 0.80 35.10
C LEU A 222 25.82 2.03 34.21
N ASP A 223 26.81 2.91 34.01
CA ASP A 223 26.66 4.04 33.08
C ASP A 223 26.57 3.58 31.62
N TYR A 224 27.22 2.47 31.26
CA TYR A 224 27.06 1.84 29.96
C TYR A 224 25.68 1.16 29.82
N ALA A 225 25.17 0.50 30.88
CA ALA A 225 23.83 -0.09 30.92
C ALA A 225 22.75 0.98 30.70
N LYS A 226 22.80 2.09 31.45
CA LYS A 226 21.93 3.27 31.27
C LYS A 226 21.99 3.81 29.84
N SER A 227 23.19 3.91 29.26
CA SER A 227 23.36 4.37 27.87
C SER A 227 22.75 3.44 26.81
N ARG A 228 22.40 2.21 27.19
CA ARG A 228 21.71 1.20 26.38
C ARG A 228 20.33 0.85 26.96
N GLU A 229 19.76 1.71 27.81
CA GLU A 229 18.42 1.58 28.42
C GLU A 229 18.21 0.22 29.13
N LEU A 230 19.27 -0.31 29.74
CA LEU A 230 19.28 -1.51 30.58
C LEU A 230 19.49 -1.11 32.04
N GLU A 231 18.90 -1.90 32.96
CA GLU A 231 19.14 -1.76 34.40
C GLU A 231 20.55 -2.23 34.78
N ASP A 232 21.00 -3.35 34.19
CA ASP A 232 22.35 -3.91 34.34
C ASP A 232 22.82 -4.58 33.03
N LEU A 233 24.10 -4.95 32.94
CA LEU A 233 24.70 -5.55 31.76
C LEU A 233 24.56 -7.10 31.77
N PRO A 234 23.83 -7.71 30.82
CA PRO A 234 23.63 -9.15 30.82
C PRO A 234 24.92 -9.94 30.54
N VAL A 235 25.07 -11.09 31.19
CA VAL A 235 26.15 -12.04 30.93
C VAL A 235 26.09 -12.54 29.47
N GLY A 236 27.23 -12.69 28.83
CA GLY A 236 27.37 -13.01 27.40
C GLY A 236 27.35 -11.80 26.46
N LEU A 237 27.14 -10.58 26.97
CA LEU A 237 27.12 -9.34 26.18
C LEU A 237 28.48 -9.06 25.54
N PRO A 238 28.59 -9.00 24.19
CA PRO A 238 29.83 -8.62 23.53
C PRO A 238 30.08 -7.11 23.68
N VAL A 239 31.29 -6.75 24.10
CA VAL A 239 31.69 -5.38 24.41
C VAL A 239 33.02 -5.03 23.74
N ASN A 240 33.10 -3.82 23.18
CA ASN A 240 34.37 -3.23 22.75
C ASN A 240 34.97 -2.46 23.94
N CYS A 241 36.20 -2.79 24.31
CA CYS A 241 36.88 -2.26 25.47
C CYS A 241 38.09 -1.40 25.06
N VAL A 242 38.37 -0.34 25.82
CA VAL A 242 39.70 0.30 25.90
C VAL A 242 40.39 -0.11 27.19
N ILE A 243 41.65 -0.51 27.10
CA ILE A 243 42.47 -0.89 28.25
C ILE A 243 42.96 0.38 28.94
N GLN A 244 42.50 0.63 30.16
CA GLN A 244 42.85 1.82 30.94
C GLN A 244 44.14 1.62 31.75
N LYS A 245 44.31 0.43 32.34
CA LYS A 245 45.47 0.07 33.16
C LYS A 245 45.79 -1.42 32.96
N VAL A 246 47.07 -1.74 32.96
CA VAL A 246 47.58 -3.12 32.95
C VAL A 246 48.19 -3.39 34.33
N LYS A 247 47.80 -4.51 34.95
CA LYS A 247 48.32 -5.01 36.23
C LYS A 247 49.02 -6.36 36.03
N ASP A 248 49.68 -6.83 37.08
CA ASP A 248 50.12 -8.23 37.24
C ASP A 248 50.87 -8.79 36.03
N GLN A 249 51.86 -8.01 35.55
CA GLN A 249 52.70 -8.31 34.39
C GLN A 249 51.94 -8.58 33.07
N GLY A 250 50.70 -8.09 32.95
CA GLY A 250 49.84 -8.29 31.78
C GLY A 250 48.70 -9.29 31.98
N ARG A 251 48.55 -9.88 33.17
CA ARG A 251 47.50 -10.90 33.44
C ARG A 251 46.12 -10.30 33.74
N MET A 252 46.06 -9.13 34.37
CA MET A 252 44.82 -8.44 34.68
C MET A 252 44.81 -7.06 34.02
N VAL A 253 43.71 -6.69 33.35
CA VAL A 253 43.53 -5.37 32.72
C VAL A 253 42.27 -4.69 33.21
N THR A 254 42.38 -3.43 33.66
CA THR A 254 41.22 -2.59 33.95
C THR A 254 40.73 -1.96 32.65
N VAL A 255 39.45 -2.13 32.34
CA VAL A 255 38.86 -1.78 31.04
C VAL A 255 37.75 -0.73 31.17
N GLY A 256 37.57 0.08 30.12
CA GLY A 256 36.41 0.95 29.96
C GLY A 256 35.62 0.59 28.70
N VAL A 257 34.29 0.57 28.81
CA VAL A 257 33.36 0.21 27.73
C VAL A 257 32.56 1.40 27.18
N SER A 258 32.58 2.55 27.86
CA SER A 258 31.86 3.76 27.44
C SER A 258 32.16 4.13 25.98
N SER A 259 31.12 4.19 25.16
CA SER A 259 31.21 4.43 23.71
C SER A 259 32.08 5.63 23.37
N SER A 260 31.94 6.73 24.10
CA SER A 260 32.74 7.95 23.93
C SER A 260 34.25 7.76 24.19
N LYS A 261 34.64 6.85 25.10
CA LYS A 261 36.04 6.50 25.34
C LYS A 261 36.56 5.58 24.24
N VAL A 262 35.82 4.54 23.88
CA VAL A 262 36.19 3.56 22.85
C VAL A 262 36.32 4.22 21.46
N LEU A 263 35.37 5.08 21.09
CA LEU A 263 35.40 5.84 19.83
C LEU A 263 36.52 6.89 19.77
N LYS A 264 37.12 7.28 20.91
CA LYS A 264 38.22 8.27 20.97
C LYS A 264 39.59 7.66 21.31
N ALA A 265 39.67 6.36 21.57
CA ALA A 265 40.90 5.64 21.89
C ALA A 265 41.86 5.60 20.69
N LYS A 266 42.82 6.53 20.66
CA LYS A 266 43.81 6.65 19.58
C LYS A 266 44.95 5.65 19.74
N ALA A 267 45.30 5.00 18.63
CA ALA A 267 46.53 4.24 18.51
C ALA A 267 47.73 5.19 18.31
N HIS A 268 48.80 4.98 19.06
CA HIS A 268 50.03 5.79 19.04
C HIS A 268 51.26 4.94 18.71
N GLU A 269 52.31 5.56 18.17
CA GLU A 269 53.51 4.85 17.65
C GLU A 269 54.27 4.06 18.72
N GLY A 270 54.25 4.51 19.98
CA GLY A 270 54.82 3.78 21.11
C GLY A 270 54.21 2.39 21.36
N MET A 271 53.00 2.12 20.87
CA MET A 271 52.28 0.85 21.07
C MET A 271 52.78 -0.31 20.19
N ARG A 272 53.74 -0.07 19.28
CA ARG A 272 54.44 -1.11 18.48
C ARG A 272 53.51 -2.13 17.78
N PHE A 273 52.54 -1.63 17.01
CA PHE A 273 51.64 -2.47 16.23
C PHE A 273 52.35 -3.31 15.15
N SER A 274 51.78 -4.47 14.84
CA SER A 274 52.16 -5.36 13.74
C SER A 274 50.93 -5.67 12.88
N TYR A 275 51.11 -6.24 11.68
CA TYR A 275 49.98 -6.69 10.86
C TYR A 275 49.08 -7.73 11.56
N ASP A 276 49.59 -8.44 12.57
CA ASP A 276 48.83 -9.41 13.38
C ASP A 276 48.12 -8.80 14.61
N THR A 277 48.54 -7.63 15.07
CA THR A 277 47.85 -6.88 16.13
C THR A 277 47.00 -5.72 15.59
N LEU A 278 47.01 -5.50 14.27
CA LEU A 278 46.12 -4.56 13.60
C LEU A 278 44.73 -5.20 13.45
N GLN A 279 43.72 -4.60 14.08
CA GLN A 279 42.30 -4.92 13.93
C GLN A 279 41.57 -3.75 13.25
N ALA A 280 40.47 -4.07 12.57
CA ALA A 280 39.53 -3.03 12.17
C ALA A 280 38.86 -2.39 13.41
N GLY A 281 38.44 -1.12 13.29
CA GLY A 281 37.96 -0.29 14.39
C GLY A 281 39.04 0.54 15.10
N LEU A 282 40.33 0.27 14.87
CA LEU A 282 41.43 1.07 15.40
C LEU A 282 41.41 2.50 14.83
N TYR A 283 41.56 3.49 15.71
CA TYR A 283 41.53 4.92 15.39
C TYR A 283 42.97 5.46 15.34
N VAL A 284 43.40 5.99 14.19
CA VAL A 284 44.81 6.33 13.91
C VAL A 284 44.94 7.78 13.46
N ASN A 285 45.99 8.47 13.92
CA ASN A 285 46.49 9.65 13.22
C ASN A 285 47.25 9.18 11.96
N GLY A 286 46.98 9.77 10.81
CA GLY A 286 47.68 9.48 9.56
C GLY A 286 48.10 10.75 8.83
N THR A 287 49.09 10.63 7.95
CA THR A 287 49.55 11.70 7.05
C THR A 287 49.16 11.32 5.63
N ILE A 288 48.58 12.24 4.86
CA ILE A 288 48.25 11.96 3.46
C ILE A 288 49.54 11.88 2.64
N ALA A 289 49.81 10.70 2.08
CA ALA A 289 51.02 10.41 1.31
C ALA A 289 50.89 10.81 -0.17
N LYS A 290 49.73 10.53 -0.79
CA LYS A 290 49.38 10.97 -2.16
C LYS A 290 47.85 10.99 -2.35
N ILE A 291 47.34 11.93 -3.13
CA ILE A 291 45.90 12.07 -3.47
C ILE A 291 45.65 11.61 -4.92
N SER A 292 44.46 11.05 -5.19
CA SER A 292 44.00 10.66 -6.53
C SER A 292 42.50 10.86 -6.70
N THR A 293 42.01 10.81 -7.94
CA THR A 293 40.56 10.87 -8.26
C THR A 293 39.75 9.68 -7.70
N LYS A 294 40.42 8.57 -7.35
CA LYS A 294 39.81 7.36 -6.77
C LYS A 294 39.82 7.35 -5.24
N GLY A 295 40.51 8.30 -4.60
CA GLY A 295 40.72 8.36 -3.16
C GLY A 295 42.17 8.75 -2.77
N ALA A 296 42.52 8.58 -1.50
CA ALA A 296 43.84 8.97 -0.96
C ALA A 296 44.62 7.77 -0.40
N GLN A 297 45.95 7.86 -0.42
CA GLN A 297 46.82 6.95 0.32
C GLN A 297 47.37 7.65 1.56
N LEU A 298 47.27 7.01 2.72
CA LEU A 298 47.72 7.53 4.01
C LEU A 298 48.88 6.68 4.53
N SER A 299 49.89 7.33 5.13
CA SER A 299 50.88 6.69 6.00
C SER A 299 50.52 6.89 7.47
N PHE A 300 50.72 5.89 8.32
CA PHE A 300 50.36 5.95 9.74
C PHE A 300 51.19 4.99 10.60
N LEU A 301 51.23 5.24 11.91
CA LEU A 301 51.94 4.43 12.92
C LEU A 301 53.38 4.07 12.50
N GLY A 302 54.19 5.08 12.13
CA GLY A 302 55.62 4.95 11.81
C GLY A 302 55.99 4.13 10.56
N GLY A 303 55.09 3.35 9.95
CA GLY A 303 55.48 2.45 8.85
C GLY A 303 54.35 1.75 8.08
N PHE A 304 53.08 1.92 8.47
CA PHE A 304 51.96 1.35 7.72
C PHE A 304 51.49 2.30 6.61
N ARG A 305 50.99 1.72 5.51
CA ARG A 305 50.30 2.44 4.43
C ARG A 305 48.91 1.82 4.23
N GLY A 306 47.90 2.65 4.05
CA GLY A 306 46.53 2.24 3.77
C GLY A 306 45.84 3.16 2.77
N SER A 307 44.75 2.68 2.17
CA SER A 307 43.94 3.43 1.21
C SER A 307 42.63 3.91 1.82
N VAL A 308 42.21 5.13 1.47
CA VAL A 308 40.85 5.64 1.68
C VAL A 308 40.23 5.79 0.29
N THR A 309 39.13 5.11 0.02
CA THR A 309 38.37 5.26 -1.25
C THR A 309 37.69 6.64 -1.29
N ALA A 310 37.37 7.14 -2.48
CA ALA A 310 36.68 8.42 -2.65
C ALA A 310 35.38 8.55 -1.84
N ASP A 311 34.65 7.44 -1.65
CA ASP A 311 33.41 7.38 -0.87
C ASP A 311 33.63 7.43 0.65
N HIS A 312 34.85 7.19 1.14
CA HIS A 312 35.21 7.31 2.55
C HIS A 312 36.03 8.59 2.87
N LEU A 313 36.12 9.53 1.93
CA LEU A 313 36.72 10.86 2.17
C LEU A 313 35.70 11.80 2.82
N ASN A 314 36.12 12.55 3.84
CA ASN A 314 35.30 13.59 4.44
C ASN A 314 35.29 14.84 3.54
N GLN A 315 34.13 15.23 3.01
CA GLN A 315 34.04 16.35 2.06
C GLN A 315 34.15 17.72 2.71
N ASN A 316 33.92 17.81 4.03
CA ASN A 316 34.00 19.07 4.77
C ASN A 316 35.45 19.43 5.14
N GLN A 317 36.44 18.61 4.74
CA GLN A 317 37.86 18.84 4.99
C GLN A 317 38.63 19.04 3.68
N SER A 318 39.35 20.15 3.57
CA SER A 318 40.26 20.43 2.45
C SER A 318 41.53 19.57 2.54
N LEU A 319 41.46 18.38 1.95
CA LEU A 319 42.57 17.41 1.97
C LEU A 319 43.71 17.86 1.05
N GLN A 320 44.90 18.04 1.62
CA GLN A 320 46.15 18.32 0.90
C GLN A 320 47.18 17.21 1.16
N GLU A 321 48.12 17.00 0.24
CA GLU A 321 49.23 16.08 0.49
C GLU A 321 50.08 16.56 1.68
N ARG A 322 50.63 15.61 2.45
CA ARG A 322 51.34 15.83 3.73
C ARG A 322 50.48 16.42 4.87
N SER A 323 49.19 16.72 4.66
CA SER A 323 48.29 17.09 5.76
C SER A 323 48.12 15.94 6.75
N LYS A 324 47.98 16.28 8.04
CA LYS A 324 47.68 15.32 9.11
C LYS A 324 46.18 15.20 9.28
N VAL A 325 45.68 13.98 9.20
CA VAL A 325 44.26 13.62 9.34
C VAL A 325 44.10 12.54 10.41
N VAL A 326 42.86 12.31 10.87
CA VAL A 326 42.56 11.21 11.79
C VAL A 326 41.54 10.30 11.13
N ALA A 327 41.85 9.01 11.06
CA ALA A 327 41.10 8.01 10.30
C ALA A 327 40.81 6.78 11.16
N ARG A 328 39.75 6.04 10.82
CA ARG A 328 39.49 4.71 11.40
C ARG A 328 39.83 3.61 10.39
N ILE A 329 40.51 2.57 10.85
CA ILE A 329 40.76 1.37 10.04
C ILE A 329 39.44 0.63 9.90
N ILE A 330 39.00 0.42 8.66
CA ILE A 330 37.74 -0.26 8.33
C ILE A 330 37.95 -1.68 7.79
N TYR A 331 39.15 -1.99 7.27
CA TYR A 331 39.46 -3.27 6.65
C TYR A 331 40.95 -3.61 6.83
N VAL A 332 41.27 -4.87 7.16
CA VAL A 332 42.64 -5.40 7.24
C VAL A 332 42.70 -6.82 6.65
N ASP A 333 43.35 -6.97 5.49
CA ASP A 333 43.84 -8.25 5.01
C ASP A 333 45.33 -8.42 5.37
N ARG A 334 45.57 -9.30 6.33
CA ARG A 334 46.91 -9.60 6.87
C ARG A 334 47.79 -10.37 5.89
N LYS A 335 47.18 -11.14 4.97
CA LYS A 335 47.90 -11.97 3.98
C LYS A 335 48.40 -11.12 2.81
N SER A 336 47.54 -10.24 2.27
CA SER A 336 47.95 -9.29 1.21
C SER A 336 48.55 -7.98 1.72
N LYS A 337 48.56 -7.77 3.05
CA LYS A 337 48.98 -6.53 3.74
C LYS A 337 48.19 -5.28 3.29
N LYS A 338 47.00 -5.47 2.72
CA LYS A 338 46.09 -4.37 2.33
C LYS A 338 45.26 -3.91 3.50
N ILE A 339 45.26 -2.60 3.75
CA ILE A 339 44.54 -1.93 4.83
C ILE A 339 43.71 -0.81 4.22
N ALA A 340 42.41 -0.76 4.51
CA ALA A 340 41.56 0.37 4.14
C ALA A 340 41.14 1.17 5.38
N LEU A 341 41.02 2.47 5.17
CA LEU A 341 40.79 3.51 6.16
C LEU A 341 39.56 4.34 5.76
N SER A 342 38.93 4.99 6.73
CA SER A 342 37.84 5.94 6.52
C SER A 342 38.05 7.24 7.31
N LEU A 343 37.63 8.36 6.70
CA LEU A 343 37.62 9.70 7.28
C LEU A 343 36.19 10.20 7.61
N LEU A 344 35.16 9.40 7.29
CA LEU A 344 33.74 9.76 7.46
C LEU A 344 33.36 10.03 8.92
N ASN A 345 32.44 10.97 9.14
CA ASN A 345 31.98 11.40 10.47
C ASN A 345 31.44 10.23 11.30
N ILE A 346 30.66 9.32 10.70
CA ILE A 346 30.19 8.11 11.40
C ILE A 346 31.34 7.22 11.88
N THR A 347 32.41 7.09 11.09
CA THR A 347 33.58 6.26 11.46
C THR A 347 34.57 6.96 12.39
N VAL A 348 34.55 8.28 12.48
CA VAL A 348 35.52 9.09 13.25
C VAL A 348 34.91 9.60 14.56
N ASN A 349 33.74 10.23 14.50
CA ASN A 349 33.03 10.86 15.62
C ASN A 349 31.89 9.99 16.18
N GLY A 350 31.33 9.08 15.38
CA GLY A 350 30.21 8.21 15.78
C GLY A 350 28.82 8.84 15.66
N GLN A 351 28.70 10.00 14.99
CA GLN A 351 27.42 10.65 14.68
C GLN A 351 26.86 10.09 13.36
N MET A 352 25.53 9.94 13.27
CA MET A 352 24.83 9.46 12.07
C MET A 352 23.84 10.52 11.57
N ASP A 353 24.21 11.23 10.50
CA ASP A 353 23.37 12.27 9.89
C ASP A 353 22.35 11.70 8.86
N ILE A 354 22.23 10.36 8.78
CA ILE A 354 21.37 9.62 7.83
C ILE A 354 19.87 9.66 8.24
N SER A 355 19.46 10.62 9.06
CA SER A 355 18.08 10.77 9.57
C SER A 355 17.12 11.43 8.57
N GLN A 356 17.62 11.97 7.46
CA GLN A 356 16.85 12.84 6.55
C GLN A 356 15.99 12.10 5.50
N VAL A 357 16.19 10.80 5.28
CA VAL A 357 15.56 10.08 4.15
C VAL A 357 15.11 8.67 4.53
N GLU A 358 13.85 8.36 4.25
CA GLU A 358 13.23 7.09 4.60
C GLU A 358 13.37 6.01 3.51
N ILE A 359 13.46 4.74 3.93
CA ILE A 359 13.38 3.60 3.02
C ILE A 359 11.99 3.58 2.37
N GLY A 360 11.95 3.54 1.04
CA GLY A 360 10.72 3.63 0.24
C GLY A 360 10.48 5.02 -0.37
N GLN A 361 11.18 6.07 0.08
CA GLN A 361 11.05 7.43 -0.44
C GLN A 361 11.49 7.52 -1.91
N ILE A 362 10.67 8.18 -2.74
CA ILE A 362 10.97 8.52 -4.13
C ILE A 362 11.54 9.94 -4.17
N ILE A 363 12.58 10.14 -4.99
CA ILE A 363 13.27 11.41 -5.19
C ILE A 363 13.34 11.67 -6.70
N GLU A 364 12.65 12.70 -7.16
CA GLU A 364 12.44 13.00 -8.58
C GLU A 364 13.68 13.62 -9.26
N ASP A 365 14.43 14.44 -8.53
CA ASP A 365 15.47 15.34 -9.04
C ASP A 365 16.91 14.93 -8.67
N ALA A 366 17.18 13.64 -8.40
CA ALA A 366 18.51 13.21 -7.95
C ALA A 366 19.59 13.47 -9.03
N VAL A 367 20.67 14.16 -8.66
CA VAL A 367 21.69 14.65 -9.60
C VAL A 367 22.91 13.72 -9.62
N VAL A 368 23.31 13.20 -10.77
CA VAL A 368 24.52 12.37 -10.90
C VAL A 368 25.78 13.20 -10.61
N LEU A 369 26.55 12.80 -9.60
CA LEU A 369 27.87 13.36 -9.28
C LEU A 369 29.01 12.60 -9.95
N ARG A 370 28.99 11.26 -9.86
CA ARG A 370 30.09 10.38 -10.31
C ARG A 370 29.55 9.20 -11.11
N VAL A 371 30.27 8.81 -12.16
CA VAL A 371 29.95 7.70 -13.05
C VAL A 371 31.05 6.64 -12.96
N ASP A 372 30.81 5.59 -12.17
CA ASP A 372 31.74 4.48 -12.00
C ASP A 372 31.53 3.49 -13.15
N LYS A 373 32.31 3.67 -14.22
CA LYS A 373 32.18 2.96 -15.50
C LYS A 373 32.09 1.43 -15.30
N GLY A 374 30.91 0.86 -15.54
CA GLY A 374 30.65 -0.58 -15.43
C GLY A 374 30.30 -1.08 -14.03
N VAL A 375 30.14 -0.19 -13.03
CA VAL A 375 29.83 -0.54 -11.64
C VAL A 375 28.57 0.18 -11.15
N GLY A 376 28.50 1.50 -11.25
CA GLY A 376 27.39 2.27 -10.67
C GLY A 376 27.43 3.77 -10.93
N LEU A 377 26.48 4.48 -10.34
CA LEU A 377 26.42 5.94 -10.30
C LEU A 377 26.31 6.39 -8.84
N LEU A 378 27.03 7.47 -8.50
CA LEU A 378 26.82 8.23 -7.27
C LEU A 378 25.95 9.45 -7.61
N LEU A 379 24.82 9.60 -6.93
CA LEU A 379 23.87 10.69 -7.07
C LEU A 379 23.78 11.50 -5.77
N GLN A 380 23.54 12.80 -5.89
CA GLN A 380 23.11 13.66 -4.77
C GLN A 380 21.58 13.58 -4.63
N LEU A 381 21.08 13.44 -3.40
CA LEU A 381 19.66 13.23 -3.08
C LEU A 381 19.01 14.43 -2.37
N GLY A 382 19.81 15.30 -1.77
CA GLY A 382 19.44 16.52 -1.04
C GLY A 382 20.71 17.31 -0.73
N ASP A 383 20.71 18.21 0.25
CA ASP A 383 21.88 19.08 0.49
C ASP A 383 23.14 18.29 0.91
N ASN A 384 23.01 17.33 1.84
CA ASN A 384 24.15 16.53 2.34
C ASN A 384 24.13 15.05 1.92
N LEU A 385 22.97 14.47 1.59
CA LEU A 385 22.84 13.03 1.38
C LEU A 385 23.19 12.58 -0.05
N LYS A 386 23.95 11.49 -0.16
CA LYS A 386 24.27 10.81 -1.42
C LYS A 386 23.56 9.46 -1.50
N GLY A 387 23.20 9.08 -2.73
CA GLY A 387 22.72 7.75 -3.09
C GLY A 387 23.67 7.06 -4.06
N TYR A 388 23.84 5.75 -3.93
CA TYR A 388 24.53 4.91 -4.90
C TYR A 388 23.58 3.92 -5.57
N VAL A 389 23.61 3.87 -6.90
CA VAL A 389 22.89 2.87 -7.70
C VAL A 389 23.90 1.99 -8.44
N HIS A 390 23.89 0.69 -8.14
CA HIS A 390 24.66 -0.30 -8.90
C HIS A 390 24.06 -0.44 -10.31
N ILE A 391 24.88 -0.74 -11.32
CA ILE A 391 24.46 -0.82 -12.74
C ILE A 391 23.28 -1.78 -12.96
N SER A 392 23.20 -2.87 -12.20
CA SER A 392 22.07 -3.83 -12.22
C SER A 392 20.76 -3.32 -11.57
N ARG A 393 20.73 -2.07 -11.09
CA ARG A 393 19.56 -1.35 -10.54
C ARG A 393 19.31 -0.01 -11.26
N ALA A 394 20.07 0.28 -12.32
CA ALA A 394 19.90 1.50 -13.11
C ALA A 394 18.74 1.42 -14.11
N SER A 395 18.36 0.21 -14.55
CA SER A 395 17.15 -0.05 -15.33
C SER A 395 16.71 -1.52 -15.22
N ASP A 396 15.50 -1.82 -15.71
CA ASP A 396 14.93 -3.18 -15.74
C ASP A 396 15.54 -4.04 -16.86
N LYS A 397 16.11 -3.40 -17.89
CA LYS A 397 16.95 -4.05 -18.92
C LYS A 397 18.41 -4.10 -18.44
N HIS A 398 19.17 -5.06 -18.96
CA HIS A 398 20.61 -5.11 -18.72
C HIS A 398 21.33 -3.93 -19.41
N ILE A 399 22.34 -3.38 -18.74
CA ILE A 399 23.21 -2.30 -19.26
C ILE A 399 24.66 -2.69 -18.95
N ASP A 400 25.50 -2.84 -19.97
CA ASP A 400 26.94 -3.06 -19.78
C ASP A 400 27.69 -1.76 -19.45
N LYS A 401 27.24 -0.64 -20.02
CA LYS A 401 27.89 0.67 -19.93
C LYS A 401 26.86 1.79 -19.90
N PHE A 402 27.01 2.72 -18.95
CA PHE A 402 26.18 3.92 -18.87
C PHE A 402 26.31 4.81 -20.12
N GLY A 403 25.18 5.06 -20.80
CA GLY A 403 25.11 5.91 -21.98
C GLY A 403 25.15 7.42 -21.68
N LYS A 404 25.00 8.26 -22.71
CA LYS A 404 24.98 9.73 -22.60
C LYS A 404 23.95 10.26 -21.59
N GLN A 405 22.88 9.52 -21.34
CA GLN A 405 21.78 9.89 -20.43
C GLN A 405 22.18 9.94 -18.94
N HIS A 406 23.23 9.23 -18.53
CA HIS A 406 23.68 9.13 -17.13
C HIS A 406 24.99 9.88 -16.87
N ARG A 407 25.18 11.05 -17.49
CA ARG A 407 26.37 11.88 -17.30
C ARG A 407 26.33 12.61 -15.96
N ALA A 408 27.48 13.02 -15.43
CA ALA A 408 27.51 13.94 -14.30
C ALA A 408 26.70 15.22 -14.63
N GLY A 409 25.92 15.71 -13.67
CA GLY A 409 24.94 16.78 -13.86
C GLY A 409 23.57 16.36 -14.44
N SER A 410 23.40 15.11 -14.90
CA SER A 410 22.07 14.61 -15.28
C SER A 410 21.18 14.37 -14.06
N LYS A 411 19.88 14.61 -14.22
CA LYS A 411 18.84 14.40 -13.20
C LYS A 411 18.07 13.11 -13.46
N HIS A 412 17.79 12.35 -12.40
CA HIS A 412 17.07 11.08 -12.47
C HIS A 412 16.09 10.90 -11.31
N ARG A 413 14.89 10.40 -11.65
CA ARG A 413 13.97 9.82 -10.69
C ARG A 413 14.57 8.54 -10.11
N CYS A 414 14.66 8.46 -8.79
CA CYS A 414 15.16 7.28 -8.08
C CYS A 414 14.34 7.01 -6.82
N ARG A 415 14.56 5.83 -6.20
CA ARG A 415 13.90 5.44 -4.95
C ARG A 415 14.85 4.72 -4.01
N VAL A 416 14.75 5.00 -2.72
CA VAL A 416 15.62 4.44 -1.69
C VAL A 416 15.13 3.04 -1.28
N ILE A 417 16.00 2.04 -1.38
CA ILE A 417 15.71 0.66 -1.00
C ILE A 417 16.26 0.33 0.39
N ALA A 418 17.44 0.84 0.74
CA ALA A 418 18.12 0.60 2.01
C ALA A 418 19.24 1.61 2.20
N ASN A 419 19.83 1.71 3.39
CA ASN A 419 21.03 2.52 3.62
C ASN A 419 22.25 1.60 3.84
N SER A 420 23.46 2.03 3.45
CA SER A 420 24.71 1.49 3.99
C SER A 420 25.21 2.44 5.06
N LEU A 421 25.21 1.98 6.30
CA LEU A 421 25.52 2.83 7.45
C LEU A 421 27.00 3.24 7.44
N ILE A 422 27.91 2.28 7.24
CA ILE A 422 29.35 2.49 7.33
C ILE A 422 29.96 3.26 6.14
N ASP A 423 29.28 3.26 4.98
CA ASP A 423 29.66 4.07 3.83
C ASP A 423 29.00 5.47 3.86
N GLU A 424 28.03 5.71 4.75
CA GLU A 424 27.21 6.94 4.82
C GLU A 424 26.42 7.23 3.51
N LEU A 425 25.99 6.16 2.82
CA LEU A 425 25.33 6.20 1.50
C LEU A 425 23.96 5.52 1.50
N ALA A 426 22.96 6.16 0.86
CA ALA A 426 21.69 5.51 0.53
C ALA A 426 21.87 4.56 -0.67
N ILE A 427 21.31 3.36 -0.60
CA ILE A 427 21.25 2.39 -1.71
C ILE A 427 19.94 2.61 -2.46
N ILE A 428 20.05 3.21 -3.64
CA ILE A 428 18.92 3.61 -4.49
C ILE A 428 18.74 2.68 -5.69
N THR A 429 17.58 2.81 -6.34
CA THR A 429 17.26 2.20 -7.63
C THR A 429 16.66 3.23 -8.58
N MET A 430 16.83 2.99 -9.88
CA MET A 430 16.19 3.70 -11.00
C MET A 430 15.35 2.74 -11.86
N GLN A 431 15.17 1.48 -11.43
CA GLN A 431 14.31 0.49 -12.10
C GLN A 431 12.84 0.92 -12.06
N GLN A 432 12.23 1.08 -13.22
CA GLN A 432 10.84 1.53 -13.36
C GLN A 432 9.89 0.57 -12.64
N SER A 433 10.15 -0.75 -12.71
CA SER A 433 9.34 -1.76 -12.00
C SER A 433 9.41 -1.66 -10.47
N VAL A 434 10.39 -0.96 -9.90
CA VAL A 434 10.55 -0.72 -8.45
C VAL A 434 10.14 0.70 -8.06
N LEU A 435 10.22 1.66 -8.98
CA LEU A 435 9.58 2.97 -8.84
C LEU A 435 8.04 2.84 -8.80
N GLU A 436 7.47 1.93 -9.58
CA GLU A 436 6.02 1.67 -9.66
C GLU A 436 5.47 0.74 -8.56
N GLN A 437 6.33 0.07 -7.77
CA GLN A 437 5.89 -0.82 -6.68
C GLN A 437 5.19 -0.05 -5.56
N GLN A 438 4.03 -0.51 -5.10
CA GLN A 438 3.28 0.20 -4.06
C GLN A 438 3.95 0.15 -2.67
N PHE A 439 4.71 -0.90 -2.36
CA PHE A 439 5.34 -1.13 -1.05
C PHE A 439 6.77 -1.66 -1.22
N ILE A 440 7.72 -1.21 -0.40
CA ILE A 440 9.09 -1.74 -0.32
C ILE A 440 9.37 -2.34 1.06
N SER A 441 8.90 -1.70 2.13
CA SER A 441 9.08 -2.14 3.52
C SER A 441 7.79 -2.70 4.12
N TYR A 442 7.94 -3.54 5.15
CA TYR A 442 6.83 -4.00 5.98
C TYR A 442 6.17 -2.84 6.75
N LYS A 443 6.84 -1.68 6.88
CA LYS A 443 6.27 -0.46 7.47
C LYS A 443 5.23 0.22 6.56
N ASP A 444 5.38 0.10 5.25
CA ASP A 444 4.55 0.80 4.25
C ASP A 444 3.14 0.20 4.17
N ILE A 445 3.02 -1.07 4.57
CA ILE A 445 1.79 -1.86 4.49
C ILE A 445 0.97 -1.65 5.76
N LYS A 446 -0.29 -1.27 5.60
CA LYS A 446 -1.26 -1.13 6.70
C LYS A 446 -2.18 -2.34 6.78
N PRO A 447 -2.73 -2.68 7.97
CA PRO A 447 -3.83 -3.62 8.08
C PRO A 447 -5.01 -3.21 7.19
N GLY A 448 -5.72 -4.18 6.61
CA GLY A 448 -6.85 -3.93 5.71
C GLY A 448 -6.50 -3.48 4.29
N THR A 449 -5.23 -3.22 3.95
CA THR A 449 -4.80 -2.95 2.57
C THR A 449 -4.99 -4.19 1.68
N LEU A 450 -5.40 -3.99 0.42
CA LEU A 450 -5.46 -5.06 -0.58
C LEU A 450 -4.09 -5.24 -1.24
N VAL A 451 -3.65 -6.49 -1.39
CA VAL A 451 -2.35 -6.85 -1.97
C VAL A 451 -2.51 -7.97 -3.00
N MET A 452 -1.77 -7.85 -4.11
CA MET A 452 -1.55 -8.96 -5.04
C MET A 452 -0.23 -9.63 -4.68
N GLY A 453 -0.17 -10.95 -4.73
CA GLY A 453 1.07 -11.70 -4.50
C GLY A 453 1.15 -12.97 -5.33
N LYS A 454 2.33 -13.59 -5.35
CA LYS A 454 2.64 -14.85 -6.01
C LYS A 454 2.82 -15.95 -4.95
N ILE A 455 2.23 -17.11 -5.14
CA ILE A 455 2.42 -18.26 -4.24
C ILE A 455 3.86 -18.76 -4.37
N ILE A 456 4.57 -18.87 -3.24
CA ILE A 456 5.90 -19.47 -3.15
C ILE A 456 5.74 -20.99 -2.95
N SER A 457 5.13 -21.38 -1.83
CA SER A 457 4.94 -22.76 -1.41
C SER A 457 3.61 -22.93 -0.66
N LEU A 458 3.17 -24.19 -0.51
CA LEU A 458 2.15 -24.59 0.44
C LEU A 458 2.79 -25.38 1.58
N GLU A 459 2.43 -25.01 2.80
CA GLU A 459 2.83 -25.67 4.05
C GLU A 459 1.55 -26.07 4.80
N ASP A 460 1.61 -27.05 5.72
CA ASP A 460 0.41 -27.54 6.45
C ASP A 460 -0.35 -26.42 7.19
N PHE A 461 0.39 -25.42 7.67
CA PHE A 461 -0.14 -24.27 8.42
C PHE A 461 -0.68 -23.13 7.51
N GLY A 462 -0.31 -23.07 6.23
CA GLY A 462 -0.72 -21.97 5.35
C GLY A 462 -0.02 -21.91 3.99
N ILE A 463 -0.47 -20.96 3.16
CA ILE A 463 0.19 -20.63 1.89
C ILE A 463 1.21 -19.52 2.14
N LEU A 464 2.46 -19.71 1.69
CA LEU A 464 3.46 -18.65 1.68
C LEU A 464 3.32 -17.83 0.40
N VAL A 465 3.09 -16.52 0.54
CA VAL A 465 2.82 -15.59 -0.57
C VAL A 465 3.90 -14.51 -0.62
N GLN A 466 4.53 -14.37 -1.78
CA GLN A 466 5.43 -13.26 -2.12
C GLN A 466 4.58 -12.05 -2.54
N VAL A 467 4.61 -10.96 -1.79
CA VAL A 467 3.95 -9.70 -2.17
C VAL A 467 4.88 -8.85 -3.04
N THR A 468 6.16 -8.78 -2.67
CA THR A 468 7.25 -8.18 -3.46
C THR A 468 8.53 -9.02 -3.31
N ASP A 469 9.62 -8.63 -3.97
CA ASP A 469 10.92 -9.34 -3.89
C ASP A 469 11.52 -9.42 -2.48
N HIS A 470 11.05 -8.57 -1.56
CA HIS A 470 11.52 -8.51 -0.17
C HIS A 470 10.42 -8.76 0.87
N ILE A 471 9.15 -8.63 0.48
CA ILE A 471 7.99 -8.83 1.36
C ILE A 471 7.37 -10.21 1.12
N LYS A 472 7.58 -11.12 2.09
CA LYS A 472 6.90 -12.42 2.18
C LYS A 472 5.80 -12.35 3.22
N ALA A 473 4.74 -13.11 3.00
CA ALA A 473 3.55 -13.09 3.81
C ALA A 473 2.96 -14.51 3.97
N LEU A 474 2.29 -14.75 5.10
CA LEU A 474 1.60 -16.01 5.36
C LEU A 474 0.10 -15.80 5.22
N CYS A 475 -0.57 -16.65 4.43
CA CYS A 475 -2.02 -16.81 4.49
C CYS A 475 -2.33 -18.12 5.24
N PRO A 476 -2.72 -18.07 6.53
CA PRO A 476 -2.96 -19.28 7.33
C PRO A 476 -4.08 -20.14 6.75
N ARG A 477 -4.07 -21.45 7.02
CA ARG A 477 -5.08 -22.39 6.49
C ARG A 477 -6.52 -21.95 6.73
N LEU A 478 -6.81 -21.36 7.89
CA LEU A 478 -8.12 -20.81 8.24
C LEU A 478 -8.59 -19.69 7.30
N HIS A 479 -7.68 -18.95 6.66
CA HIS A 479 -7.95 -17.78 5.83
C HIS A 479 -7.75 -17.99 4.32
N MET A 480 -7.45 -19.21 3.87
CA MET A 480 -7.37 -19.57 2.45
C MET A 480 -8.73 -19.43 1.71
N SER A 481 -9.85 -19.56 2.42
CA SER A 481 -11.19 -19.32 1.90
C SER A 481 -12.22 -19.21 3.02
N ASP A 482 -13.42 -18.77 2.67
CA ASP A 482 -14.57 -18.61 3.57
C ASP A 482 -15.09 -19.98 4.05
N ILE A 483 -14.93 -21.03 3.21
CA ILE A 483 -15.21 -22.44 3.50
C ILE A 483 -13.88 -23.19 3.77
N THR A 484 -13.89 -24.12 4.72
CA THR A 484 -12.76 -25.00 5.07
C THR A 484 -12.42 -25.98 3.95
N LEU A 485 -11.16 -25.99 3.49
CA LEU A 485 -10.71 -26.87 2.41
C LEU A 485 -10.06 -28.16 2.94
N LYS A 486 -10.57 -29.31 2.47
CA LYS A 486 -9.94 -30.63 2.71
C LYS A 486 -8.61 -30.77 1.96
N HIS A 487 -8.56 -30.37 0.69
CA HIS A 487 -7.36 -30.43 -0.17
C HIS A 487 -7.04 -29.05 -0.78
N PRO A 488 -6.15 -28.25 -0.18
CA PRO A 488 -5.84 -26.91 -0.67
C PRO A 488 -5.03 -26.92 -1.98
N GLU A 489 -4.12 -27.89 -2.17
CA GLU A 489 -3.23 -28.01 -3.35
C GLU A 489 -3.96 -28.04 -4.70
N LYS A 490 -5.19 -28.61 -4.74
CA LYS A 490 -5.98 -28.68 -5.97
C LYS A 490 -6.41 -27.31 -6.48
N LYS A 491 -6.52 -26.32 -5.58
CA LYS A 491 -6.95 -24.94 -5.86
C LYS A 491 -5.76 -23.97 -5.92
N PHE A 492 -4.77 -24.18 -5.06
CA PHE A 492 -3.59 -23.32 -4.93
C PHE A 492 -2.37 -24.07 -5.43
N LYS A 493 -1.73 -23.54 -6.47
CA LYS A 493 -0.48 -24.06 -7.03
C LYS A 493 0.62 -23.04 -6.87
N GLU A 494 1.85 -23.53 -6.69
CA GLU A 494 3.04 -22.69 -6.66
C GLU A 494 3.15 -21.84 -7.93
N GLY A 495 3.63 -20.61 -7.78
CA GLY A 495 3.77 -19.65 -8.88
C GLY A 495 2.49 -18.92 -9.31
N ASN A 496 1.30 -19.34 -8.91
CA ASN A 496 0.05 -18.63 -9.23
C ASN A 496 -0.02 -17.27 -8.52
N LYS A 497 -0.70 -16.29 -9.14
CA LYS A 497 -1.04 -15.01 -8.51
C LYS A 497 -2.33 -15.11 -7.69
N ILE A 498 -2.36 -14.48 -6.52
CA ILE A 498 -3.47 -14.48 -5.58
C ILE A 498 -3.77 -13.05 -5.10
N LYS A 499 -5.06 -12.69 -4.98
CA LYS A 499 -5.53 -11.40 -4.44
C LYS A 499 -5.90 -11.58 -2.96
N CYS A 500 -5.20 -10.90 -2.07
CA CYS A 500 -5.39 -11.01 -0.64
C CYS A 500 -5.68 -9.64 -0.01
N ARG A 501 -6.13 -9.65 1.25
CA ARG A 501 -6.20 -8.47 2.12
C ARG A 501 -5.30 -8.70 3.33
N VAL A 502 -4.63 -7.65 3.78
CA VAL A 502 -3.72 -7.74 4.93
C VAL A 502 -4.55 -7.84 6.21
N LEU A 503 -4.32 -8.89 7.01
CA LEU A 503 -4.92 -9.03 8.34
C LEU A 503 -4.12 -8.25 9.39
N THR A 504 -2.84 -8.57 9.53
CA THR A 504 -1.98 -8.07 10.61
C THR A 504 -0.56 -7.87 10.09
N VAL A 505 0.10 -6.80 10.55
CA VAL A 505 1.46 -6.41 10.14
C VAL A 505 2.34 -6.31 11.39
N ASP A 506 3.33 -7.20 11.50
CA ASP A 506 4.43 -7.05 12.46
C ASP A 506 5.70 -6.67 11.69
N ALA A 507 5.93 -5.37 11.59
CA ALA A 507 7.10 -4.81 10.91
C ALA A 507 8.42 -5.04 11.68
N ARG A 508 8.38 -5.36 12.98
CA ARG A 508 9.59 -5.69 13.78
C ARG A 508 10.04 -7.12 13.49
N ARG A 509 9.13 -8.09 13.60
CA ARG A 509 9.41 -9.52 13.34
C ARG A 509 9.30 -9.92 11.86
N ARG A 510 9.06 -8.96 10.95
CA ARG A 510 8.90 -9.16 9.50
C ARG A 510 7.79 -10.16 9.15
N ARG A 511 6.70 -10.19 9.93
CA ARG A 511 5.56 -11.09 9.73
C ARG A 511 4.37 -10.34 9.16
N LEU A 512 4.03 -10.61 7.91
CA LEU A 512 2.81 -10.14 7.26
C LEU A 512 1.79 -11.28 7.19
N ILE A 513 0.60 -11.09 7.78
CA ILE A 513 -0.47 -12.10 7.78
C ILE A 513 -1.58 -11.64 6.83
N LEU A 514 -2.04 -12.53 5.95
CA LEU A 514 -3.01 -12.25 4.89
C LEU A 514 -4.29 -13.10 5.00
N THR A 515 -5.39 -12.56 4.46
CA THR A 515 -6.63 -13.30 4.20
C THR A 515 -6.94 -13.35 2.70
N HIS A 516 -7.37 -14.53 2.22
CA HIS A 516 -7.96 -14.75 0.90
C HIS A 516 -9.46 -15.12 1.00
N LYS A 517 -10.08 -14.97 2.18
CA LYS A 517 -11.53 -15.09 2.36
C LYS A 517 -12.24 -14.06 1.46
N LYS A 518 -13.06 -14.54 0.51
CA LYS A 518 -13.67 -13.71 -0.53
C LYS A 518 -14.49 -12.58 0.07
N SER A 519 -15.24 -12.84 1.15
CA SER A 519 -16.07 -11.82 1.81
C SER A 519 -15.26 -10.68 2.41
N MET A 520 -14.04 -10.94 2.89
CA MET A 520 -13.14 -9.90 3.41
C MET A 520 -12.39 -9.16 2.28
N VAL A 521 -11.97 -9.89 1.23
CA VAL A 521 -11.25 -9.34 0.08
C VAL A 521 -12.13 -8.46 -0.81
N HIS A 522 -13.44 -8.73 -0.91
CA HIS A 522 -14.39 -7.95 -1.70
C HIS A 522 -15.30 -7.04 -0.85
N SER A 523 -15.04 -6.94 0.46
CA SER A 523 -15.76 -6.04 1.38
C SER A 523 -15.65 -4.57 0.98
N SER A 524 -16.80 -3.93 0.74
CA SER A 524 -17.00 -2.48 0.74
C SER A 524 -17.18 -1.88 2.14
N HIS A 525 -17.49 -2.70 3.15
CA HIS A 525 -17.65 -2.28 4.54
C HIS A 525 -16.34 -1.79 5.17
N VAL A 526 -16.47 -1.00 6.25
CA VAL A 526 -15.36 -0.36 6.96
C VAL A 526 -14.38 -1.39 7.53
N VAL A 527 -13.09 -1.10 7.38
CA VAL A 527 -11.99 -1.87 7.97
C VAL A 527 -11.64 -1.26 9.32
N ILE A 528 -11.99 -1.94 10.40
CA ILE A 528 -11.53 -1.59 11.76
C ILE A 528 -10.09 -2.09 11.94
N THR A 529 -9.13 -1.21 12.24
CA THR A 529 -7.72 -1.60 12.52
C THR A 529 -7.23 -1.21 13.91
N SER A 530 -7.97 -0.38 14.65
CA SER A 530 -7.77 -0.10 16.08
C SER A 530 -9.10 -0.07 16.85
N TYR A 531 -9.04 0.02 18.18
CA TYR A 531 -10.22 0.26 19.01
C TYR A 531 -10.65 1.74 19.03
N GLU A 532 -9.77 2.65 18.59
CA GLU A 532 -10.01 4.10 18.51
C GLU A 532 -10.69 4.50 17.20
N GLU A 533 -10.45 3.75 16.12
CA GLU A 533 -11.12 3.85 14.81
C GLU A 533 -12.55 3.27 14.85
N ALA A 534 -12.91 2.52 15.89
CA ALA A 534 -14.22 1.89 16.02
C ALA A 534 -15.27 2.93 16.43
N GLN A 535 -16.29 3.10 15.59
CA GLN A 535 -17.43 3.98 15.85
C GLN A 535 -18.72 3.17 16.04
N GLU A 536 -19.57 3.57 16.98
CA GLU A 536 -20.84 2.90 17.24
C GLU A 536 -21.78 2.96 16.03
N ASN A 537 -22.62 1.93 15.88
CA ASN A 537 -23.54 1.70 14.75
C ASN A 537 -22.88 1.50 13.36
N VAL A 538 -21.55 1.51 13.23
CA VAL A 538 -20.85 1.17 11.98
C VAL A 538 -20.93 -0.34 11.68
N THR A 539 -21.03 -0.68 10.39
CA THR A 539 -20.96 -2.07 9.90
C THR A 539 -19.55 -2.45 9.47
N ALA A 540 -19.10 -3.63 9.89
CA ALA A 540 -17.80 -4.19 9.53
C ALA A 540 -17.86 -5.72 9.35
N HIS A 541 -16.99 -6.24 8.49
CA HIS A 541 -16.78 -7.69 8.35
C HIS A 541 -15.65 -8.17 9.28
N GLY A 542 -15.98 -9.08 10.18
CA GLY A 542 -15.04 -9.82 11.01
C GLY A 542 -15.18 -11.33 10.80
N PHE A 543 -14.23 -12.10 11.32
CA PHE A 543 -14.30 -13.56 11.36
C PHE A 543 -14.40 -14.07 12.79
N ILE A 544 -15.17 -15.13 13.00
CA ILE A 544 -15.33 -15.76 14.32
C ILE A 544 -14.01 -16.45 14.70
N SER A 545 -13.43 -16.08 15.84
CA SER A 545 -12.17 -16.64 16.33
C SER A 545 -12.35 -17.62 17.49
N SER A 546 -13.44 -17.50 18.25
CA SER A 546 -13.87 -18.48 19.26
C SER A 546 -15.38 -18.39 19.45
N VAL A 547 -16.03 -19.54 19.51
CA VAL A 547 -17.44 -19.67 19.94
C VAL A 547 -17.45 -20.15 21.40
N ARG A 548 -18.46 -19.73 22.17
CA ARG A 548 -18.75 -20.19 23.53
C ARG A 548 -20.26 -20.25 23.74
N SER A 549 -20.69 -20.96 24.78
CA SER A 549 -22.10 -21.05 25.22
C SER A 549 -22.77 -19.69 25.47
N ASN A 550 -22.02 -18.67 25.88
CA ASN A 550 -22.53 -17.32 26.17
C ASN A 550 -22.44 -16.32 25.01
N GLY A 551 -21.78 -16.66 23.90
CA GLY A 551 -21.56 -15.74 22.77
C GLY A 551 -20.39 -16.10 21.86
N CYS A 552 -20.15 -15.26 20.87
CA CYS A 552 -19.06 -15.43 19.89
C CYS A 552 -18.04 -14.30 20.00
N PHE A 553 -16.76 -14.65 20.00
CA PHE A 553 -15.66 -13.71 19.77
C PHE A 553 -15.42 -13.56 18.27
N ILE A 554 -15.43 -12.32 17.81
CA ILE A 554 -15.19 -11.94 16.41
C ILE A 554 -13.93 -11.10 16.37
N THR A 555 -13.10 -11.34 15.36
CA THR A 555 -11.82 -10.66 15.16
C THR A 555 -11.81 -9.95 13.82
N PHE A 556 -11.34 -8.71 13.85
CA PHE A 556 -11.19 -7.84 12.68
C PHE A 556 -9.71 -7.82 12.26
N TYR A 557 -9.31 -6.75 11.58
CA TYR A 557 -7.92 -6.53 11.20
C TYR A 557 -7.10 -6.15 12.44
N ASN A 558 -5.77 -6.29 12.36
CA ASN A 558 -4.82 -5.95 13.42
C ASN A 558 -5.09 -6.62 14.79
N ASN A 559 -5.75 -7.78 14.79
CA ASN A 559 -6.19 -8.52 15.99
C ASN A 559 -7.16 -7.74 16.92
N VAL A 560 -7.88 -6.73 16.42
CA VAL A 560 -8.99 -6.11 17.16
C VAL A 560 -10.09 -7.15 17.39
N ARG A 561 -10.54 -7.31 18.64
CA ARG A 561 -11.54 -8.32 19.04
C ARG A 561 -12.79 -7.67 19.60
N GLY A 562 -13.97 -8.12 19.13
CA GLY A 562 -15.25 -7.81 19.73
C GLY A 562 -15.98 -9.07 20.19
N PHE A 563 -17.01 -8.89 21.02
CA PHE A 563 -17.82 -9.98 21.57
C PHE A 563 -19.30 -9.76 21.25
N VAL A 564 -19.94 -10.79 20.69
CA VAL A 564 -21.40 -10.86 20.50
C VAL A 564 -21.99 -11.74 21.59
N HIS A 565 -22.71 -11.15 22.54
CA HIS A 565 -23.46 -11.89 23.54
C HIS A 565 -24.64 -12.65 22.91
N LYS A 566 -25.01 -13.82 23.46
CA LYS A 566 -26.06 -14.74 22.92
C LYS A 566 -27.33 -14.04 22.42
N LYS A 567 -27.79 -12.99 23.14
CA LYS A 567 -28.95 -12.14 22.80
C LYS A 567 -28.89 -11.42 21.44
N TYR A 568 -27.70 -11.28 20.83
CA TYR A 568 -27.46 -10.49 19.62
C TYR A 568 -26.93 -11.34 18.44
N LEU A 569 -26.92 -12.68 18.57
CA LEU A 569 -26.42 -13.60 17.54
C LEU A 569 -27.38 -13.80 16.36
N SER A 570 -28.70 -13.71 16.59
CA SER A 570 -29.74 -13.94 15.57
C SER A 570 -31.06 -13.30 15.99
N THR A 571 -32.00 -13.20 15.05
CA THR A 571 -33.41 -12.86 15.32
C THR A 571 -34.19 -14.06 15.88
N GLN A 572 -33.75 -15.29 15.60
CA GLN A 572 -34.28 -16.51 16.19
C GLN A 572 -33.47 -16.90 17.44
N TYR A 573 -34.10 -17.57 18.41
CA TYR A 573 -33.38 -18.06 19.59
C TYR A 573 -32.47 -19.24 19.21
N ILE A 574 -31.16 -19.04 19.33
CA ILE A 574 -30.16 -20.10 19.16
C ILE A 574 -29.81 -20.64 20.55
N GLU A 575 -30.08 -21.91 20.81
CA GLU A 575 -29.79 -22.53 22.09
C GLU A 575 -28.28 -22.75 22.31
N ASN A 576 -27.60 -23.36 21.34
CA ASN A 576 -26.15 -23.56 21.36
C ASN A 576 -25.50 -22.86 20.16
N PRO A 577 -24.70 -21.80 20.35
CA PRO A 577 -24.05 -21.07 19.25
C PRO A 577 -23.17 -21.94 18.34
N GLU A 578 -22.58 -23.01 18.90
CA GLU A 578 -21.62 -23.90 18.23
C GLU A 578 -22.24 -24.77 17.11
N THR A 579 -23.57 -24.95 17.09
CA THR A 579 -24.25 -25.67 16.00
C THR A 579 -24.53 -24.80 14.77
N VAL A 580 -24.48 -23.47 14.94
CA VAL A 580 -24.78 -22.48 13.89
C VAL A 580 -23.52 -21.76 13.40
N PHE A 581 -22.53 -21.59 14.27
CA PHE A 581 -21.33 -20.80 14.01
C PHE A 581 -20.05 -21.63 14.16
N PHE A 582 -19.14 -21.52 13.19
CA PHE A 582 -17.84 -22.21 13.21
C PHE A 582 -16.65 -21.23 13.19
N VAL A 583 -15.53 -21.66 13.78
CA VAL A 583 -14.29 -20.87 13.82
C VAL A 583 -13.77 -20.62 12.39
N GLY A 584 -13.46 -19.36 12.08
CA GLY A 584 -13.07 -18.89 10.76
C GLY A 584 -14.23 -18.47 9.85
N GLN A 585 -15.49 -18.63 10.24
CA GLN A 585 -16.63 -18.11 9.48
C GLN A 585 -16.60 -16.57 9.45
N VAL A 586 -16.81 -15.97 8.27
CA VAL A 586 -16.94 -14.51 8.12
C VAL A 586 -18.39 -14.11 8.33
N VAL A 587 -18.61 -13.05 9.10
CA VAL A 587 -19.93 -12.51 9.41
C VAL A 587 -19.94 -10.99 9.21
N LEU A 588 -21.11 -10.43 8.93
CA LEU A 588 -21.33 -8.98 9.01
C LEU A 588 -21.69 -8.64 10.46
N THR A 589 -21.12 -7.57 10.97
CA THR A 589 -21.29 -7.15 12.37
C THR A 589 -21.66 -5.67 12.45
N TYR A 590 -22.43 -5.33 13.48
CA TYR A 590 -22.76 -3.96 13.88
C TYR A 590 -22.08 -3.68 15.21
N ILE A 591 -21.39 -2.54 15.33
CA ILE A 591 -20.80 -2.08 16.58
C ILE A 591 -21.92 -1.54 17.48
N VAL A 592 -22.06 -2.11 18.68
CA VAL A 592 -23.07 -1.71 19.68
C VAL A 592 -22.50 -0.75 20.71
N SER A 593 -21.28 -1.02 21.21
CA SER A 593 -20.56 -0.08 22.06
C SER A 593 -19.05 -0.26 21.97
N VAL A 594 -18.30 0.84 22.20
CA VAL A 594 -16.83 0.87 22.11
C VAL A 594 -16.22 1.36 23.42
N ASP A 595 -15.37 0.53 24.02
CA ASP A 595 -14.56 0.86 25.19
C ASP A 595 -13.08 0.68 24.81
N ALA A 596 -12.51 1.75 24.23
CA ALA A 596 -11.13 1.75 23.76
C ALA A 596 -10.12 1.62 24.93
N VAL A 597 -10.44 2.14 26.12
CA VAL A 597 -9.58 2.12 27.31
C VAL A 597 -9.36 0.68 27.79
N ASN A 598 -10.43 -0.08 27.97
CA ASN A 598 -10.34 -1.50 28.36
C ASN A 598 -10.15 -2.45 27.17
N LYS A 599 -10.07 -1.92 25.93
CA LYS A 599 -9.96 -2.68 24.67
C LYS A 599 -11.10 -3.71 24.51
N LYS A 600 -12.32 -3.28 24.86
CA LYS A 600 -13.57 -4.06 24.75
C LYS A 600 -14.45 -3.44 23.67
N LEU A 601 -15.06 -4.30 22.86
CA LEU A 601 -15.93 -3.87 21.76
C LEU A 601 -17.15 -4.80 21.71
N SER A 602 -18.33 -4.23 21.94
CA SER A 602 -19.59 -4.98 21.96
C SER A 602 -20.18 -5.03 20.56
N LEU A 603 -20.55 -6.22 20.10
CA LEU A 603 -21.03 -6.46 18.73
C LEU A 603 -22.43 -7.06 18.71
N SER A 604 -23.13 -6.83 17.60
CA SER A 604 -24.36 -7.52 17.22
C SER A 604 -24.23 -8.11 15.81
N LEU A 605 -24.79 -9.31 15.61
CA LEU A 605 -25.04 -9.87 14.27
C LEU A 605 -26.43 -9.48 13.74
N LYS A 606 -27.38 -9.23 14.65
CA LYS A 606 -28.66 -8.61 14.32
C LYS A 606 -28.45 -7.12 13.96
N PRO A 607 -29.12 -6.59 12.92
CA PRO A 607 -29.19 -5.14 12.71
C PRO A 607 -29.71 -4.42 13.95
N PRO A 608 -29.28 -3.17 14.23
CA PRO A 608 -29.85 -2.39 15.31
C PRO A 608 -31.35 -2.21 15.07
N ALA A 609 -32.16 -2.73 15.99
CA ALA A 609 -33.57 -2.37 16.02
C ALA A 609 -33.66 -0.88 16.39
N LEU A 610 -34.58 -0.14 15.76
CA LEU A 610 -34.93 1.21 16.18
C LEU A 610 -35.57 1.13 17.58
N THR A 611 -34.74 1.19 18.62
CA THR A 611 -35.18 1.09 20.01
C THR A 611 -35.92 2.36 20.39
N THR A 612 -37.23 2.24 20.56
CA THR A 612 -38.13 3.25 21.11
C THR A 612 -37.84 3.50 22.59
N SER A 613 -36.72 4.18 22.87
CA SER A 613 -36.30 4.58 24.21
C SER A 613 -37.09 5.80 24.69
N THR A 614 -38.24 5.52 25.30
CA THR A 614 -38.91 6.32 26.34
C THR A 614 -39.33 7.76 25.99
N SER A 615 -40.64 7.97 25.90
CA SER A 615 -41.28 9.25 25.61
C SER A 615 -41.18 10.29 26.75
N SER A 616 -40.24 11.23 26.68
CA SER A 616 -40.41 12.58 27.27
C SER A 616 -39.39 13.60 26.74
N ASN A 617 -39.82 14.82 26.44
CA ASN A 617 -38.97 16.00 26.18
C ASN A 617 -37.98 15.96 24.99
N LEU A 618 -38.44 15.48 23.82
CA LEU A 618 -37.82 15.91 22.56
C LEU A 618 -38.09 17.40 22.32
N LYS A 619 -37.06 18.25 22.43
CA LYS A 619 -37.09 19.67 22.03
C LYS A 619 -37.18 19.80 20.50
N PHE A 620 -38.38 19.60 19.95
CA PHE A 620 -38.67 19.75 18.53
C PHE A 620 -38.76 21.23 18.15
N ASN A 621 -37.74 21.72 17.43
CA ASN A 621 -37.78 23.03 16.78
C ASN A 621 -38.23 22.84 15.32
N GLN A 622 -39.43 23.35 15.01
CA GLN A 622 -39.98 23.42 13.65
C GLN A 622 -39.20 24.42 12.80
N SER A 623 -39.17 24.23 11.48
CA SER A 623 -38.45 25.10 10.53
C SER A 623 -36.94 25.20 10.78
N LYS A 624 -36.29 24.13 11.27
CA LYS A 624 -34.82 24.06 11.34
C LYS A 624 -34.29 23.29 10.13
N VAL A 625 -33.21 23.81 9.53
CA VAL A 625 -32.40 23.11 8.51
C VAL A 625 -31.45 22.13 9.21
N VAL A 626 -31.43 20.87 8.75
CA VAL A 626 -30.69 19.76 9.35
C VAL A 626 -30.16 18.82 8.26
N ASP A 627 -28.95 18.30 8.43
CA ASP A 627 -28.39 17.23 7.59
C ASP A 627 -28.82 15.85 8.14
N VAL A 628 -29.10 14.88 7.26
CA VAL A 628 -29.60 13.57 7.67
C VAL A 628 -28.86 12.41 6.99
N ASP A 629 -28.59 11.34 7.73
CA ASP A 629 -28.09 10.07 7.19
C ASP A 629 -29.25 9.15 6.81
N LEU A 630 -29.14 8.44 5.68
CA LEU A 630 -30.10 7.40 5.32
C LEU A 630 -29.96 6.19 6.25
N PHE A 631 -31.03 5.83 6.95
CA PHE A 631 -31.12 4.59 7.72
C PHE A 631 -31.77 3.47 6.91
N ARG A 632 -32.90 3.75 6.24
CA ARG A 632 -33.63 2.79 5.40
C ARG A 632 -34.45 3.52 4.33
N ALA A 633 -34.56 2.93 3.14
CA ALA A 633 -35.53 3.36 2.13
C ALA A 633 -36.71 2.38 2.07
N THR A 634 -37.92 2.91 1.88
CA THR A 634 -39.19 2.16 1.80
C THR A 634 -40.07 2.75 0.70
N ALA A 635 -41.11 2.01 0.28
CA ALA A 635 -42.07 2.51 -0.71
C ALA A 635 -42.86 3.77 -0.26
N GLU A 636 -42.91 4.06 1.05
CA GLU A 636 -43.64 5.20 1.63
C GLU A 636 -42.74 6.42 1.91
N GLY A 637 -41.42 6.24 1.89
CA GLY A 637 -40.43 7.29 2.17
C GLY A 637 -39.08 6.76 2.64
N LEU A 638 -38.24 7.68 3.10
CA LEU A 638 -36.93 7.39 3.68
C LEU A 638 -36.99 7.53 5.21
N ASP A 639 -36.53 6.52 5.93
CA ASP A 639 -36.18 6.64 7.34
C ASP A 639 -34.74 7.14 7.45
N VAL A 640 -34.53 8.20 8.22
CA VAL A 640 -33.26 8.93 8.28
C VAL A 640 -32.90 9.31 9.72
N LEU A 641 -31.62 9.57 9.99
CA LEU A 641 -31.11 9.99 11.30
C LEU A 641 -30.56 11.43 11.21
N MET A 642 -31.07 12.33 12.05
CA MET A 642 -30.71 13.76 12.02
C MET A 642 -29.37 14.03 12.71
N GLN A 643 -28.39 14.57 11.98
CA GLN A 643 -27.10 14.98 12.54
C GLN A 643 -27.17 16.36 13.23
N PRO A 644 -26.36 16.61 14.28
CA PRO A 644 -25.59 15.65 15.09
C PRO A 644 -26.44 14.95 16.16
N SER A 645 -27.77 15.16 16.17
CA SER A 645 -28.65 14.78 17.28
C SER A 645 -28.96 13.27 17.41
N GLY A 646 -28.68 12.47 16.38
CA GLY A 646 -29.00 11.04 16.34
C GLY A 646 -30.50 10.71 16.28
N LEU A 647 -31.37 11.73 16.17
CA LEU A 647 -32.82 11.57 16.25
C LEU A 647 -33.40 10.97 14.97
N ALA A 648 -34.27 9.97 15.12
CA ALA A 648 -35.00 9.35 14.02
C ALA A 648 -36.01 10.33 13.40
N ALA A 649 -35.90 10.49 12.09
CA ALA A 649 -36.83 11.24 11.26
C ALA A 649 -37.30 10.41 10.06
N SER A 650 -38.40 10.81 9.46
CA SER A 650 -38.95 10.22 8.25
C SER A 650 -39.18 11.31 7.20
N VAL A 651 -38.85 10.99 5.95
CA VAL A 651 -39.07 11.83 4.77
C VAL A 651 -40.04 11.09 3.84
N PRO A 652 -41.35 11.34 3.93
CA PRO A 652 -42.35 10.70 3.08
C PRO A 652 -42.07 10.94 1.59
N VAL A 653 -42.51 10.06 0.69
CA VAL A 653 -42.25 10.22 -0.77
C VAL A 653 -42.62 11.62 -1.26
N HIS A 654 -43.78 12.13 -0.85
CA HIS A 654 -44.30 13.44 -1.25
C HIS A 654 -43.56 14.65 -0.63
N HIS A 655 -42.47 14.42 0.12
CA HIS A 655 -41.54 15.41 0.67
C HIS A 655 -40.11 15.28 0.11
N LEU A 656 -39.84 14.33 -0.79
CA LEU A 656 -38.52 14.12 -1.39
C LEU A 656 -38.17 15.08 -2.51
N SER A 657 -39.14 15.66 -3.20
CA SER A 657 -38.97 16.72 -4.20
C SER A 657 -40.24 17.57 -4.25
N ASP A 658 -40.15 18.76 -4.84
CA ASP A 658 -41.30 19.56 -5.25
C ASP A 658 -42.07 18.90 -6.42
N PHE A 659 -41.46 17.93 -7.12
CA PHE A 659 -42.02 17.20 -8.26
C PHE A 659 -42.26 15.72 -7.93
N HIS A 660 -43.47 15.22 -8.24
CA HIS A 660 -43.88 13.86 -7.88
C HIS A 660 -43.11 12.76 -8.65
N SER A 661 -42.83 12.97 -9.94
CA SER A 661 -42.05 12.06 -10.79
C SER A 661 -40.61 11.87 -10.29
N ASN A 662 -39.95 12.96 -9.91
CA ASN A 662 -38.61 12.90 -9.30
C ASN A 662 -38.66 12.26 -7.90
N SER A 663 -39.71 12.51 -7.12
CA SER A 663 -39.89 11.90 -5.80
C SER A 663 -39.90 10.36 -5.84
N ARG A 664 -40.62 9.75 -6.80
CA ARG A 664 -40.59 8.29 -7.01
C ARG A 664 -39.23 7.79 -7.47
N ALA A 665 -38.61 8.47 -8.43
CA ALA A 665 -37.28 8.11 -8.92
C ALA A 665 -36.21 8.13 -7.81
N LEU A 666 -36.32 9.07 -6.86
CA LEU A 666 -35.48 9.12 -5.65
C LEU A 666 -35.73 7.93 -4.70
N VAL A 667 -36.98 7.53 -4.45
CA VAL A 667 -37.27 6.32 -3.66
C VAL A 667 -36.66 5.07 -4.29
N ASN A 668 -36.81 4.89 -5.60
CA ASN A 668 -36.25 3.75 -6.32
C ASN A 668 -34.71 3.76 -6.27
N TYR A 669 -34.08 4.93 -6.41
CA TYR A 669 -32.64 5.12 -6.23
C TYR A 669 -32.15 4.78 -4.82
N PHE A 670 -32.77 5.32 -3.76
CA PHE A 670 -32.35 5.03 -2.38
C PHE A 670 -32.64 3.59 -1.95
N THR A 671 -33.67 2.96 -2.52
CA THR A 671 -33.98 1.53 -2.30
C THR A 671 -32.92 0.62 -2.92
N SER A 672 -32.32 0.96 -4.08
CA SER A 672 -31.20 0.20 -4.65
C SER A 672 -29.82 0.54 -4.05
N GLN A 673 -29.67 1.71 -3.44
CA GLN A 673 -28.41 2.20 -2.86
C GLN A 673 -28.03 1.66 -1.46
N GLN A 674 -28.80 0.73 -0.88
CA GLN A 674 -28.66 0.32 0.54
C GLN A 674 -27.30 -0.33 0.94
N SER A 675 -26.33 -0.46 0.02
CA SER A 675 -25.01 -1.05 0.31
C SER A 675 -23.81 -0.45 -0.45
N VAL A 676 -23.99 0.59 -1.30
CA VAL A 676 -22.99 0.91 -2.35
C VAL A 676 -22.29 2.27 -2.21
N ASN A 677 -22.96 3.39 -1.93
CA ASN A 677 -22.31 4.72 -2.05
C ASN A 677 -22.73 5.78 -1.01
N LYS A 678 -21.84 6.14 -0.07
CA LYS A 678 -22.09 7.21 0.93
C LYS A 678 -21.96 8.62 0.35
N ASP A 679 -21.02 8.86 -0.56
CA ASP A 679 -20.67 10.21 -1.02
C ASP A 679 -21.75 10.83 -1.92
N VAL A 680 -22.56 10.02 -2.60
CA VAL A 680 -23.69 10.49 -3.41
C VAL A 680 -24.95 10.67 -2.54
N ASN A 681 -25.20 9.78 -1.57
CA ASN A 681 -26.32 9.93 -0.64
C ASN A 681 -26.19 11.21 0.21
N THR A 682 -24.98 11.56 0.64
CA THR A 682 -24.67 12.81 1.34
C THR A 682 -24.69 14.07 0.45
N LYS A 683 -24.90 13.96 -0.87
CA LYS A 683 -25.25 15.11 -1.74
C LYS A 683 -26.75 15.40 -1.69
N PHE A 684 -27.59 14.37 -1.67
CA PHE A 684 -29.04 14.52 -1.68
C PHE A 684 -29.66 14.72 -0.28
N LEU A 685 -29.02 14.27 0.80
CA LEU A 685 -29.62 14.29 2.16
C LEU A 685 -29.08 15.40 3.07
N LYS A 686 -28.60 16.51 2.48
CA LYS A 686 -28.21 17.72 3.20
C LYS A 686 -29.28 18.80 3.15
N GLN A 687 -29.30 19.65 4.17
CA GLN A 687 -30.16 20.81 4.33
C GLN A 687 -31.68 20.53 4.26
N LEU A 688 -32.14 19.40 4.81
CA LEU A 688 -33.58 19.13 4.93
C LEU A 688 -34.20 19.99 6.04
N VAL A 689 -35.47 20.38 5.87
CA VAL A 689 -36.23 21.17 6.85
C VAL A 689 -37.07 20.26 7.76
N THR A 690 -37.06 20.52 9.07
CA THR A 690 -38.03 19.93 10.02
C THR A 690 -39.42 20.54 9.86
N VAL A 691 -40.39 19.75 9.40
CA VAL A 691 -41.75 20.21 9.11
C VAL A 691 -42.73 19.91 10.23
N GLY A 692 -42.58 18.76 10.92
CA GLY A 692 -43.49 18.35 11.99
C GLY A 692 -42.94 17.19 12.83
N LYS A 693 -43.78 16.64 13.71
CA LYS A 693 -43.46 15.46 14.53
C LYS A 693 -44.63 14.48 14.55
N THR A 694 -44.34 13.19 14.53
CA THR A 694 -45.30 12.11 14.82
C THR A 694 -45.16 11.68 16.29
N LYS A 695 -45.82 10.59 16.70
CA LYS A 695 -45.63 9.98 18.02
C LYS A 695 -44.28 9.26 18.18
N SER A 696 -43.53 9.02 17.09
CA SER A 696 -42.33 8.16 17.08
C SER A 696 -41.16 8.68 16.25
N SER A 697 -41.34 9.73 15.43
CA SER A 697 -40.31 10.28 14.55
C SER A 697 -40.56 11.76 14.24
N VAL A 698 -39.51 12.48 13.84
CA VAL A 698 -39.63 13.83 13.24
C VAL A 698 -39.96 13.72 11.75
N ILE A 699 -40.80 14.60 11.21
CA ILE A 699 -41.04 14.68 9.76
C ILE A 699 -40.09 15.71 9.17
N ALA A 700 -39.24 15.28 8.24
CA ALA A 700 -38.29 16.12 7.51
C ALA A 700 -38.65 16.20 6.02
N SER A 701 -38.20 17.26 5.34
CA SER A 701 -38.56 17.55 3.95
C SER A 701 -37.38 18.08 3.15
N ARG A 702 -37.21 17.54 1.93
CA ARG A 702 -36.22 17.97 0.92
C ARG A 702 -36.84 18.79 -0.23
N LYS A 703 -38.10 19.22 -0.09
CA LYS A 703 -38.69 20.25 -0.96
C LYS A 703 -37.86 21.52 -0.92
N GLN A 704 -37.22 21.86 -2.02
CA GLN A 704 -36.37 23.05 -2.12
C GLN A 704 -37.20 24.31 -1.90
N SER A 705 -38.47 24.33 -2.31
CA SER A 705 -39.41 25.41 -1.98
C SER A 705 -39.51 25.70 -0.48
N LEU A 706 -39.45 24.67 0.38
CA LEU A 706 -39.49 24.81 1.84
C LEU A 706 -38.12 25.11 2.43
N VAL A 707 -37.03 24.59 1.84
CA VAL A 707 -35.65 24.94 2.23
C VAL A 707 -35.41 26.44 1.98
N ASP A 708 -35.68 26.91 0.76
CA ASP A 708 -35.57 28.31 0.36
C ASP A 708 -36.48 29.21 1.23
N ALA A 709 -37.73 28.81 1.50
CA ALA A 709 -38.64 29.60 2.34
C ALA A 709 -38.14 29.75 3.78
N VAL A 710 -37.61 28.68 4.38
CA VAL A 710 -37.05 28.73 5.74
C VAL A 710 -35.77 29.56 5.79
N GLN A 711 -34.87 29.39 4.81
CA GLN A 711 -33.61 30.16 4.73
C GLN A 711 -33.86 31.66 4.50
N ASN A 712 -34.89 32.05 3.76
CA ASN A 712 -35.15 33.45 3.41
C ASN A 712 -36.13 34.21 4.33
N LYS A 713 -37.00 33.53 5.10
CA LYS A 713 -38.07 34.22 5.87
C LYS A 713 -38.21 33.86 7.36
N GLY A 714 -37.51 32.86 7.88
CA GLY A 714 -37.46 32.60 9.32
C GLY A 714 -38.79 32.14 9.97
N VAL A 715 -38.99 30.82 10.02
CA VAL A 715 -40.07 30.09 10.73
C VAL A 715 -41.46 30.11 10.07
N LEU A 716 -41.92 28.92 9.64
CA LEU A 716 -43.33 28.61 9.37
C LEU A 716 -44.02 28.24 10.70
N GLN A 717 -44.87 29.13 11.24
CA GLN A 717 -45.30 29.05 12.64
C GLN A 717 -46.54 28.17 12.94
N ASN A 718 -47.48 27.92 12.01
CA ASN A 718 -48.68 27.13 12.30
C ASN A 718 -49.25 26.38 11.09
N PHE A 719 -49.96 25.27 11.36
CA PHE A 719 -50.69 24.46 10.36
C PHE A 719 -52.22 24.55 10.50
N ASP A 720 -52.75 25.15 11.57
CA ASP A 720 -54.18 25.11 11.96
C ASP A 720 -55.15 25.95 11.09
N GLN A 721 -54.73 26.40 9.91
CA GLN A 721 -55.63 27.06 8.93
C GLN A 721 -56.27 26.07 7.94
N LEU A 722 -55.91 24.78 7.98
CA LEU A 722 -56.52 23.74 7.14
C LEU A 722 -57.80 23.17 7.78
N LYS A 723 -58.88 23.97 7.79
CA LYS A 723 -60.23 23.42 8.01
C LYS A 723 -60.65 22.53 6.84
N VAL A 724 -61.22 21.38 7.19
CA VAL A 724 -61.91 20.44 6.29
C VAL A 724 -63.40 20.81 6.25
N THR A 725 -64.14 20.24 5.28
CA THR A 725 -65.52 20.55 4.86
C THR A 725 -65.61 21.80 3.97
N ASP A 726 -66.48 21.87 2.95
CA ASP A 726 -67.75 21.14 2.77
C ASP A 726 -67.83 20.16 1.57
N ILE A 727 -68.95 19.42 1.49
CA ILE A 727 -69.25 18.43 0.45
C ILE A 727 -70.39 18.96 -0.43
N GLU A 728 -70.15 19.07 -1.73
CA GLU A 728 -71.19 19.45 -2.70
C GLU A 728 -71.93 18.20 -3.23
N HIS A 729 -73.26 18.24 -3.23
CA HIS A 729 -74.09 17.03 -3.14
C HIS A 729 -74.21 16.19 -4.43
N GLU A 730 -73.83 16.71 -5.60
CA GLU A 730 -74.11 16.05 -6.89
C GLU A 730 -73.05 15.03 -7.36
N ARG A 731 -71.79 15.12 -6.90
CA ARG A 731 -70.66 14.41 -7.58
C ARG A 731 -69.79 13.48 -6.70
N LYS A 732 -70.14 13.31 -5.42
CA LYS A 732 -69.69 12.21 -4.52
C LYS A 732 -68.18 11.82 -4.53
N ARG A 733 -67.23 12.74 -4.72
CA ARG A 733 -65.78 12.47 -4.46
C ARG A 733 -65.05 13.66 -3.81
N PHE A 734 -64.29 13.34 -2.76
CA PHE A 734 -63.51 14.28 -1.95
C PHE A 734 -62.25 14.81 -2.65
N LEU A 735 -61.79 15.99 -2.23
CA LEU A 735 -60.59 16.65 -2.75
C LEU A 735 -59.80 17.31 -1.62
N VAL A 736 -58.59 16.81 -1.35
CA VAL A 736 -57.54 17.53 -0.61
C VAL A 736 -56.19 17.27 -1.26
N SER A 737 -55.59 18.31 -1.84
CA SER A 737 -54.17 18.42 -2.17
C SER A 737 -53.89 19.90 -2.47
N LEU A 738 -52.85 20.47 -1.86
CA LEU A 738 -52.53 21.90 -1.92
C LEU A 738 -52.38 22.40 -3.37
N ARG A 739 -52.92 23.58 -3.67
CA ARG A 739 -52.78 24.23 -4.99
C ARG A 739 -51.65 25.26 -4.97
N LEU A 740 -50.92 25.34 -6.08
CA LEU A 740 -49.89 26.37 -6.29
C LEU A 740 -50.49 27.78 -6.49
N SER A 741 -51.81 27.89 -6.71
CA SER A 741 -52.53 29.18 -6.76
C SER A 741 -52.38 30.04 -5.52
N ASP A 742 -52.14 29.40 -4.37
CA ASP A 742 -52.22 30.07 -3.08
C ASP A 742 -50.89 30.76 -2.73
N TYR A 743 -49.83 30.49 -3.50
CA TYR A 743 -48.56 31.22 -3.51
C TYR A 743 -48.60 32.49 -4.41
N LEU A 744 -49.66 32.69 -5.20
CA LEU A 744 -49.72 33.66 -6.31
C LEU A 744 -50.65 34.87 -6.04
N LYS A 745 -51.00 35.16 -4.78
CA LYS A 745 -51.82 36.34 -4.42
C LYS A 745 -51.02 37.60 -4.07
N SER A 746 -49.69 37.62 -4.20
CA SER A 746 -48.86 38.76 -3.78
C SER A 746 -47.59 39.02 -4.60
N VAL A 747 -47.59 38.75 -5.92
CA VAL A 747 -46.50 39.15 -6.85
C VAL A 747 -47.11 39.59 -8.20
N GLY A 748 -46.43 40.47 -8.94
CA GLY A 748 -46.93 41.08 -10.17
C GLY A 748 -47.09 40.12 -11.36
N LYS A 749 -47.86 40.55 -12.38
CA LYS A 749 -48.22 39.73 -13.55
C LYS A 749 -47.04 39.23 -14.39
N ASP A 750 -45.90 39.93 -14.38
CA ASP A 750 -44.73 39.57 -15.17
C ASP A 750 -43.77 38.61 -14.44
N ASP A 751 -43.61 38.75 -13.11
CA ASP A 751 -42.80 37.84 -12.28
C ASP A 751 -43.32 36.40 -12.30
N ALA A 752 -44.63 36.20 -12.51
CA ALA A 752 -45.23 34.88 -12.64
C ALA A 752 -44.54 34.04 -13.74
N LYS A 753 -44.15 34.66 -14.87
CA LYS A 753 -43.49 33.96 -15.98
C LYS A 753 -42.06 33.52 -15.61
N MET A 754 -41.32 34.40 -14.95
CA MET A 754 -39.94 34.12 -14.49
C MET A 754 -39.90 33.01 -13.44
N ASN A 755 -40.92 32.92 -12.59
CA ASN A 755 -41.04 31.85 -11.60
C ASN A 755 -41.36 30.48 -12.24
N THR A 756 -42.26 30.40 -13.23
CA THR A 756 -42.53 29.14 -13.94
C THR A 756 -41.28 28.59 -14.64
N LEU A 757 -40.54 29.45 -15.36
CA LEU A 757 -39.27 29.10 -15.99
C LEU A 757 -38.26 28.52 -14.99
N ARG A 758 -38.09 29.20 -13.85
CA ARG A 758 -37.18 28.77 -12.77
C ARG A 758 -37.58 27.40 -12.20
N ILE A 759 -38.88 27.13 -12.06
CA ILE A 759 -39.41 25.84 -11.59
C ILE A 759 -39.15 24.72 -12.61
N PHE A 760 -39.29 24.97 -13.91
CA PHE A 760 -39.01 23.95 -14.93
C PHE A 760 -37.51 23.67 -15.11
N ASP A 761 -36.65 24.70 -15.14
CA ASP A 761 -35.19 24.53 -15.13
C ASP A 761 -34.75 23.75 -13.89
N GLN A 762 -35.38 23.99 -12.72
CA GLN A 762 -35.13 23.24 -11.49
C GLN A 762 -35.56 21.76 -11.60
N TYR A 763 -36.71 21.46 -12.20
CA TYR A 763 -37.15 20.08 -12.48
C TYR A 763 -36.15 19.33 -13.37
N LEU A 764 -35.70 19.93 -14.47
CA LEU A 764 -34.77 19.31 -15.41
C LEU A 764 -33.40 19.08 -14.79
N ASN A 765 -32.85 20.07 -14.07
CA ASN A 765 -31.55 19.93 -13.40
C ASN A 765 -31.58 18.83 -12.32
N GLU A 766 -32.68 18.72 -11.57
CA GLU A 766 -32.88 17.62 -10.62
C GLU A 766 -33.01 16.27 -11.33
N ARG A 767 -33.85 16.16 -12.37
CA ARG A 767 -34.05 14.93 -13.15
C ARG A 767 -32.73 14.44 -13.77
N ASN A 768 -31.94 15.34 -14.35
CA ASN A 768 -30.61 15.01 -14.88
C ASN A 768 -29.66 14.53 -13.77
N THR A 769 -29.62 15.20 -12.62
CA THR A 769 -28.79 14.79 -11.47
C THR A 769 -29.19 13.40 -10.94
N ILE A 770 -30.48 13.07 -10.94
CA ILE A 770 -31.01 11.75 -10.56
C ILE A 770 -30.59 10.67 -11.58
N ILE A 771 -30.69 10.97 -12.89
CA ILE A 771 -30.25 10.05 -13.95
C ILE A 771 -28.75 9.81 -13.87
N GLU A 772 -27.94 10.85 -13.63
CA GLU A 772 -26.49 10.71 -13.47
C GLU A 772 -26.10 9.91 -12.23
N ALA A 773 -26.80 10.10 -11.10
CA ALA A 773 -26.60 9.28 -9.91
C ALA A 773 -26.94 7.79 -10.15
N MET A 774 -27.93 7.49 -11.01
CA MET A 774 -28.29 6.11 -11.37
C MET A 774 -27.32 5.43 -12.36
N LYS A 775 -26.62 6.19 -13.22
CA LYS A 775 -25.53 5.64 -14.09
C LYS A 775 -24.41 4.95 -13.28
N CYS A 776 -24.26 5.28 -11.99
CA CYS A 776 -23.28 4.67 -11.10
C CYS A 776 -23.80 3.42 -10.36
N VAL A 777 -25.07 3.03 -10.55
CA VAL A 777 -25.75 1.92 -9.86
C VAL A 777 -26.19 0.83 -10.83
N TYR A 778 -26.65 1.23 -12.02
CA TYR A 778 -27.07 0.34 -13.09
C TYR A 778 -26.21 0.58 -14.33
N GLU A 779 -25.99 -0.45 -15.15
CA GLU A 779 -25.41 -0.34 -16.50
C GLU A 779 -26.42 0.26 -17.51
N PHE A 780 -27.26 1.18 -17.03
CA PHE A 780 -28.40 1.77 -17.72
C PHE A 780 -28.65 3.19 -17.18
N PRO A 781 -28.89 4.21 -18.03
CA PRO A 781 -28.94 4.16 -19.49
C PRO A 781 -27.60 3.79 -20.14
N PRO A 782 -27.59 3.24 -21.36
CA PRO A 782 -26.39 2.71 -22.00
C PRO A 782 -25.25 3.73 -22.15
N THR A 783 -24.02 3.28 -21.95
CA THR A 783 -22.83 4.12 -22.16
C THR A 783 -22.70 4.54 -23.63
N GLY A 784 -22.79 5.86 -23.85
CA GLY A 784 -22.83 6.44 -25.20
C GLY A 784 -24.15 6.14 -25.94
N ILE A 785 -25.28 6.36 -25.27
CA ILE A 785 -26.56 6.71 -25.90
C ILE A 785 -27.15 7.90 -25.12
N LEU A 786 -27.47 8.99 -25.80
CA LEU A 786 -28.09 10.19 -25.21
C LEU A 786 -29.55 10.38 -25.65
N ILE A 787 -30.34 11.10 -24.85
CA ILE A 787 -31.66 11.58 -25.28
C ILE A 787 -31.48 12.53 -26.47
N GLY A 788 -32.26 12.35 -27.53
CA GLY A 788 -32.11 13.05 -28.80
C GLY A 788 -31.04 12.47 -29.74
N GLU A 789 -30.32 11.41 -29.36
CA GLU A 789 -29.39 10.71 -30.25
C GLU A 789 -30.15 9.90 -31.32
N LEU A 790 -29.54 9.78 -32.51
CA LEU A 790 -30.05 8.94 -33.60
C LEU A 790 -29.40 7.56 -33.49
N VAL A 791 -30.19 6.54 -33.18
CA VAL A 791 -29.74 5.15 -33.01
C VAL A 791 -30.21 4.30 -34.19
N THR A 792 -29.52 3.19 -34.46
CA THR A 792 -29.92 2.20 -35.47
C THR A 792 -30.05 0.82 -34.83
N GLY A 793 -31.14 0.11 -35.17
CA GLY A 793 -31.44 -1.23 -34.66
C GLY A 793 -32.24 -2.05 -35.64
N MET A 794 -32.24 -3.36 -35.45
CA MET A 794 -33.05 -4.31 -36.22
C MET A 794 -34.42 -4.48 -35.55
N ILE A 795 -35.51 -4.57 -36.31
CA ILE A 795 -36.83 -4.93 -35.77
C ILE A 795 -36.79 -6.40 -35.31
N GLU A 796 -37.04 -6.61 -34.02
CA GLU A 796 -37.10 -7.92 -33.37
C GLU A 796 -38.52 -8.48 -33.34
N ALA A 797 -39.53 -7.62 -33.14
CA ALA A 797 -40.96 -7.98 -33.16
C ALA A 797 -41.85 -6.75 -33.40
N ILE A 798 -43.03 -6.96 -34.03
CA ILE A 798 -44.07 -5.93 -34.22
C ILE A 798 -45.40 -6.35 -33.55
N ASP A 799 -45.60 -5.93 -32.30
CA ASP A 799 -46.81 -6.20 -31.50
C ASP A 799 -47.85 -5.08 -31.71
N GLY A 800 -48.55 -5.12 -32.85
CA GLY A 800 -49.56 -4.13 -33.21
C GLY A 800 -48.96 -2.72 -33.32
N ASN A 801 -49.34 -1.80 -32.44
CA ASN A 801 -48.76 -0.45 -32.40
C ASN A 801 -47.40 -0.37 -31.70
N ARG A 802 -46.80 -1.47 -31.22
CA ARG A 802 -45.47 -1.49 -30.58
C ARG A 802 -44.43 -2.19 -31.45
N VAL A 803 -43.25 -1.60 -31.56
CA VAL A 803 -42.09 -2.18 -32.24
C VAL A 803 -40.97 -2.35 -31.25
N THR A 804 -40.46 -3.57 -31.13
CA THR A 804 -39.24 -3.87 -30.37
C THR A 804 -38.05 -3.85 -31.32
N LEU A 805 -37.03 -3.08 -30.98
CA LEU A 805 -35.80 -2.90 -31.75
C LEU A 805 -34.59 -3.41 -30.97
N LEU A 806 -33.76 -4.24 -31.59
CA LEU A 806 -32.45 -4.61 -31.07
C LEU A 806 -31.39 -3.62 -31.61
N LEU A 807 -30.91 -2.73 -30.74
CA LEU A 807 -29.86 -1.77 -31.08
C LEU A 807 -28.50 -2.47 -31.24
N LYS A 808 -27.60 -1.91 -32.05
CA LYS A 808 -26.26 -2.45 -32.35
C LYS A 808 -25.33 -2.74 -31.15
N LYS A 809 -25.71 -2.33 -29.93
CA LYS A 809 -25.03 -2.64 -28.66
C LYS A 809 -25.72 -3.77 -27.86
N GLY A 810 -26.63 -4.53 -28.47
CA GLY A 810 -27.39 -5.62 -27.81
C GLY A 810 -28.50 -5.15 -26.87
N GLN A 811 -28.92 -3.89 -26.98
CA GLN A 811 -29.92 -3.27 -26.09
C GLN A 811 -31.30 -3.26 -26.75
N LYS A 812 -32.32 -3.66 -25.99
CA LYS A 812 -33.73 -3.57 -26.41
C LYS A 812 -34.24 -2.14 -26.29
N ALA A 813 -34.76 -1.62 -27.38
CA ALA A 813 -35.46 -0.36 -27.48
C ALA A 813 -36.92 -0.59 -27.89
N VAL A 814 -37.83 0.26 -27.44
CA VAL A 814 -39.27 0.15 -27.74
C VAL A 814 -39.73 1.45 -28.37
N SER A 815 -40.38 1.33 -29.53
CA SER A 815 -41.14 2.42 -30.17
C SER A 815 -42.63 2.12 -30.08
N THR A 816 -43.44 3.16 -30.03
CA THR A 816 -44.86 3.07 -30.42
C THR A 816 -45.00 3.67 -31.82
N ILE A 817 -45.74 3.02 -32.72
CA ILE A 817 -45.98 3.53 -34.07
C ILE A 817 -47.08 4.60 -34.01
N SER A 818 -46.84 5.73 -34.68
CA SER A 818 -47.68 6.94 -34.65
C SER A 818 -48.06 7.44 -36.05
N PHE A 819 -47.71 6.71 -37.09
CA PHE A 819 -47.86 7.05 -38.51
C PHE A 819 -48.19 5.80 -39.33
N ASP A 820 -48.58 5.96 -40.60
CA ASP A 820 -49.06 4.84 -41.42
C ASP A 820 -48.02 3.72 -41.63
N ASN A 821 -48.44 2.48 -41.42
CA ASN A 821 -47.61 1.28 -41.22
C ASN A 821 -46.83 0.76 -42.46
N ALA A 822 -46.66 1.55 -43.51
CA ALA A 822 -46.40 1.05 -44.88
C ALA A 822 -45.16 0.13 -45.06
N ASP A 823 -44.03 0.41 -44.41
CA ASP A 823 -42.72 -0.18 -44.75
C ASP A 823 -42.00 -0.95 -43.62
N LEU A 824 -42.57 -1.05 -42.42
CA LEU A 824 -41.91 -1.70 -41.29
C LEU A 824 -42.04 -3.23 -41.36
N LYS A 825 -40.92 -3.93 -41.57
CA LYS A 825 -40.83 -5.40 -41.64
C LYS A 825 -39.87 -5.96 -40.58
N GLU A 826 -40.20 -7.12 -40.02
CA GLU A 826 -39.30 -7.80 -39.06
C GLU A 826 -37.94 -8.11 -39.68
N ASN A 827 -36.88 -8.10 -38.86
CA ASN A 827 -35.47 -8.16 -39.25
C ASN A 827 -34.96 -7.01 -40.15
N SER A 828 -35.78 -6.03 -40.53
CA SER A 828 -35.28 -4.81 -41.19
C SER A 828 -34.52 -3.90 -40.22
N SER A 829 -33.50 -3.20 -40.73
CA SER A 829 -32.70 -2.23 -39.95
C SER A 829 -33.27 -0.83 -40.10
N VAL A 830 -33.73 -0.23 -39.01
CA VAL A 830 -34.38 1.09 -39.01
C VAL A 830 -33.63 2.08 -38.09
N SER A 831 -33.65 3.35 -38.47
CA SER A 831 -33.13 4.47 -37.69
C SER A 831 -34.22 5.05 -36.78
N ALA A 832 -33.92 5.27 -35.50
CA ALA A 832 -34.86 5.78 -34.51
C ALA A 832 -34.22 6.89 -33.65
N ARG A 833 -35.03 7.79 -33.10
CA ARG A 833 -34.60 8.88 -32.21
C ARG A 833 -34.88 8.53 -30.76
N VAL A 834 -33.91 8.63 -29.87
CA VAL A 834 -34.11 8.40 -28.43
C VAL A 834 -34.97 9.51 -27.80
N ILE A 835 -36.08 9.13 -27.16
CA ILE A 835 -37.01 10.02 -26.45
C ILE A 835 -36.72 10.03 -24.94
N ASP A 836 -36.66 8.84 -24.32
CA ASP A 836 -36.52 8.67 -22.86
C ASP A 836 -35.93 7.28 -22.54
N PHE A 837 -35.67 7.00 -21.28
CA PHE A 837 -35.20 5.72 -20.78
C PHE A 837 -36.15 5.17 -19.71
N ASP A 838 -36.80 4.05 -19.98
CA ASP A 838 -37.58 3.34 -18.97
C ASP A 838 -36.62 2.63 -18.00
N LEU A 839 -36.51 3.18 -16.79
CA LEU A 839 -35.62 2.69 -15.73
C LEU A 839 -36.15 1.43 -15.04
N GLU A 840 -37.45 1.12 -15.16
CA GLU A 840 -38.08 -0.06 -14.55
C GLU A 840 -37.96 -1.28 -15.47
N THR A 841 -38.27 -1.13 -16.77
CA THR A 841 -38.09 -2.22 -17.76
C THR A 841 -36.67 -2.29 -18.35
N ARG A 842 -35.83 -1.28 -18.12
CA ARG A 842 -34.49 -1.10 -18.72
C ARG A 842 -34.52 -1.06 -20.25
N THR A 843 -35.56 -0.47 -20.83
CA THR A 843 -35.71 -0.30 -22.29
C THR A 843 -35.49 1.15 -22.71
N VAL A 844 -34.85 1.33 -23.87
CA VAL A 844 -34.67 2.67 -24.47
C VAL A 844 -35.94 3.04 -25.23
N VAL A 845 -36.60 4.13 -24.87
CA VAL A 845 -37.83 4.56 -25.55
C VAL A 845 -37.46 5.44 -26.74
N VAL A 846 -37.93 5.08 -27.94
CA VAL A 846 -37.54 5.75 -29.19
C VAL A 846 -38.75 6.13 -30.06
N SER A 847 -38.61 7.14 -30.91
CA SER A 847 -39.56 7.47 -31.99
C SER A 847 -38.99 7.05 -33.34
N LEU A 848 -39.83 6.41 -34.15
CA LEU A 848 -39.56 6.05 -35.55
C LEU A 848 -40.04 7.13 -36.55
N HIS A 849 -40.64 8.23 -36.08
CA HIS A 849 -41.30 9.21 -36.96
C HIS A 849 -40.29 9.86 -37.95
N PRO A 850 -40.57 9.91 -39.28
CA PRO A 850 -39.64 10.42 -40.28
C PRO A 850 -39.04 11.80 -39.97
N ASP A 851 -39.87 12.75 -39.55
CA ASP A 851 -39.46 14.10 -39.11
C ASP A 851 -38.44 14.10 -37.95
N MET A 852 -38.55 13.14 -37.04
CA MET A 852 -37.63 12.99 -35.90
C MET A 852 -36.34 12.27 -36.30
N VAL A 853 -36.41 11.36 -37.27
CA VAL A 853 -35.28 10.57 -37.77
C VAL A 853 -34.37 11.42 -38.68
N SER A 854 -34.97 12.23 -39.57
CA SER A 854 -34.26 13.11 -40.52
C SER A 854 -33.55 14.32 -39.91
N TYR A 855 -33.84 14.66 -38.65
CA TYR A 855 -33.31 15.88 -37.99
C TYR A 855 -31.80 15.81 -37.66
N SER A 856 -31.06 16.91 -37.90
CA SER A 856 -29.59 16.93 -37.74
C SER A 856 -29.14 17.27 -36.32
N THR A 857 -28.36 16.37 -35.70
CA THR A 857 -27.83 16.51 -34.32
C THR A 857 -26.96 17.74 -34.11
N LYS A 858 -26.29 18.27 -35.16
CA LYS A 858 -25.46 19.49 -35.06
C LYS A 858 -26.24 20.77 -34.72
N GLN A 859 -27.57 20.79 -34.85
CA GLN A 859 -28.40 21.92 -34.41
C GLN A 859 -28.98 21.74 -32.99
N PHE A 860 -29.15 20.50 -32.52
CA PHE A 860 -29.83 20.19 -31.24
C PHE A 860 -29.16 20.86 -30.04
N HIS A 861 -27.82 20.77 -29.95
CA HIS A 861 -27.03 21.41 -28.88
C HIS A 861 -26.90 22.94 -29.01
N LYS A 862 -27.35 23.55 -30.12
CA LYS A 862 -27.14 24.99 -30.40
C LYS A 862 -28.42 25.84 -30.30
N MET A 863 -29.58 25.24 -29.98
CA MET A 863 -30.89 25.92 -30.04
C MET A 863 -31.83 25.73 -28.82
N GLN A 864 -31.33 25.42 -27.62
CA GLN A 864 -32.12 25.57 -26.37
C GLN A 864 -32.48 27.03 -26.00
N LYS A 865 -32.07 28.01 -26.83
CA LYS A 865 -32.41 29.43 -26.75
C LYS A 865 -33.07 29.93 -28.04
N GLN A 866 -34.38 29.65 -28.21
CA GLN A 866 -35.38 30.47 -28.92
C GLN A 866 -36.69 29.69 -29.11
N ILE A 867 -37.44 29.53 -28.01
CA ILE A 867 -38.87 29.19 -28.04
C ILE A 867 -39.61 30.42 -27.49
N LYS A 868 -40.66 30.88 -28.18
CA LYS A 868 -41.48 31.99 -27.69
C LYS A 868 -42.41 31.45 -26.58
N VAL A 869 -42.08 31.78 -25.34
CA VAL A 869 -42.86 31.36 -24.16
C VAL A 869 -44.22 32.07 -24.19
N GLN A 870 -45.28 31.38 -23.74
CA GLN A 870 -46.67 31.82 -23.78
C GLN A 870 -47.25 32.03 -25.20
N THR A 871 -46.91 31.16 -26.14
CA THR A 871 -47.68 31.02 -27.39
C THR A 871 -48.35 29.65 -27.45
N ASN A 872 -49.63 29.64 -27.83
CA ASN A 872 -50.32 28.41 -28.23
C ASN A 872 -49.72 27.88 -29.54
N THR A 873 -49.47 26.58 -29.61
CA THR A 873 -48.91 25.92 -30.80
C THR A 873 -49.49 24.52 -30.97
N GLU A 874 -49.35 23.94 -32.16
CA GLU A 874 -49.69 22.54 -32.38
C GLU A 874 -48.64 21.61 -31.76
N ALA A 875 -49.11 20.59 -31.05
CA ALA A 875 -48.30 19.55 -30.44
C ALA A 875 -48.86 18.16 -30.80
N ILE A 876 -47.96 17.25 -31.18
CA ILE A 876 -48.29 15.86 -31.53
C ILE A 876 -47.76 14.95 -30.42
N ILE A 877 -48.60 14.05 -29.90
CA ILE A 877 -48.21 13.19 -28.79
C ILE A 877 -47.39 11.99 -29.29
N GLU A 878 -46.17 11.84 -28.79
CA GLU A 878 -45.24 10.75 -29.15
C GLU A 878 -45.19 9.66 -28.05
N LEU A 879 -45.37 10.03 -26.78
CA LEU A 879 -45.36 9.09 -25.63
C LEU A 879 -46.38 9.48 -24.56
N VAL A 880 -47.10 8.49 -24.02
CA VAL A 880 -48.07 8.68 -22.92
C VAL A 880 -47.74 7.73 -21.77
N THR A 881 -47.13 8.24 -20.71
CA THR A 881 -46.89 7.49 -19.46
C THR A 881 -47.99 7.79 -18.43
N CYS A 882 -47.96 7.10 -17.29
CA CYS A 882 -48.89 7.35 -16.18
C CYS A 882 -48.65 8.70 -15.48
N ASP A 883 -47.40 9.20 -15.50
CA ASP A 883 -46.96 10.36 -14.73
C ASP A 883 -46.69 11.60 -15.60
N HIS A 884 -46.43 11.44 -16.90
CA HIS A 884 -46.18 12.53 -17.86
C HIS A 884 -46.44 12.11 -19.34
N ILE A 885 -46.55 13.09 -20.23
CA ILE A 885 -46.71 12.93 -21.68
C ILE A 885 -45.50 13.59 -22.37
N VAL A 886 -44.99 13.01 -23.45
CA VAL A 886 -43.98 13.64 -24.32
C VAL A 886 -44.62 13.99 -25.66
N CYS A 887 -44.48 15.25 -26.06
CA CYS A 887 -45.08 15.82 -27.26
C CYS A 887 -43.99 16.39 -28.17
N ARG A 888 -44.12 16.18 -29.48
CA ARG A 888 -43.36 16.87 -30.52
C ARG A 888 -44.07 18.16 -30.92
N LEU A 889 -43.34 19.25 -31.09
CA LEU A 889 -43.86 20.56 -31.51
C LEU A 889 -43.44 20.86 -32.96
N PRO A 890 -44.30 20.63 -34.00
CA PRO A 890 -43.89 20.77 -35.40
C PRO A 890 -43.41 22.18 -35.74
N ASN A 891 -44.17 23.20 -35.29
CA ASN A 891 -43.85 24.62 -35.49
C ASN A 891 -42.52 25.06 -34.85
N TYR A 892 -42.00 24.29 -33.89
CA TYR A 892 -40.69 24.51 -33.25
C TYR A 892 -39.66 23.48 -33.73
N ARG A 893 -39.63 23.21 -35.05
CA ARG A 893 -38.67 22.30 -35.71
C ARG A 893 -38.65 20.89 -35.08
N ASN A 894 -39.81 20.38 -34.69
CA ASN A 894 -39.97 19.06 -34.06
C ASN A 894 -39.21 18.89 -32.73
N ILE A 895 -39.02 19.96 -31.95
CA ILE A 895 -38.54 19.86 -30.57
C ILE A 895 -39.50 19.01 -29.74
N LEU A 896 -38.95 18.11 -28.92
CA LEU A 896 -39.67 17.33 -27.91
C LEU A 896 -39.85 18.18 -26.63
N ALA A 897 -41.07 18.18 -26.10
CA ALA A 897 -41.46 18.83 -24.86
C ALA A 897 -42.16 17.83 -23.93
N VAL A 898 -42.03 18.01 -22.62
CA VAL A 898 -42.58 17.10 -21.59
C VAL A 898 -43.68 17.81 -20.81
N ALA A 899 -44.89 17.26 -20.83
CA ALA A 899 -46.05 17.76 -20.10
C ALA A 899 -46.33 16.86 -18.86
N PRO A 900 -46.19 17.36 -17.62
CA PRO A 900 -46.48 16.57 -16.42
C PRO A 900 -47.99 16.32 -16.25
N SER A 901 -48.38 15.13 -15.78
CA SER A 901 -49.79 14.70 -15.67
C SER A 901 -50.62 15.37 -14.56
N SER A 902 -50.00 16.25 -13.74
CA SER A 902 -50.55 16.70 -12.46
C SER A 902 -50.29 18.18 -12.10
N GLN A 903 -49.90 19.04 -13.05
CA GLN A 903 -49.78 20.49 -12.84
C GLN A 903 -50.55 21.25 -13.92
N TYR A 904 -51.36 22.23 -13.47
CA TYR A 904 -52.17 23.20 -14.23
C TYR A 904 -53.04 22.69 -15.40
N TRP A 905 -54.36 22.92 -15.29
CA TRP A 905 -55.45 22.44 -16.16
C TRP A 905 -55.58 20.93 -16.36
N ASN A 906 -54.48 20.19 -16.37
CA ASN A 906 -54.41 18.79 -16.68
C ASN A 906 -54.41 17.91 -15.41
N ASN A 907 -55.61 17.63 -14.88
CA ASN A 907 -55.80 16.53 -13.93
C ASN A 907 -56.00 15.23 -14.73
N VAL A 908 -54.88 14.61 -15.13
CA VAL A 908 -54.87 13.49 -16.09
C VAL A 908 -54.54 12.16 -15.41
N LYS A 909 -55.28 11.80 -14.34
CA LYS A 909 -55.27 10.47 -13.69
C LYS A 909 -55.79 9.32 -14.59
N SER A 910 -55.69 9.47 -15.90
CA SER A 910 -56.02 8.50 -16.95
C SER A 910 -55.48 9.00 -18.31
N ALA A 911 -54.19 9.36 -18.39
CA ALA A 911 -53.59 9.88 -19.62
C ALA A 911 -53.85 8.96 -20.82
N HIS A 912 -53.63 7.66 -20.64
CA HIS A 912 -53.93 6.58 -21.58
C HIS A 912 -55.42 6.46 -22.02
N ARG A 913 -56.35 7.22 -21.43
CA ARG A 913 -57.78 7.27 -21.81
C ARG A 913 -58.22 8.60 -22.46
N ARG A 914 -57.38 9.64 -22.43
CA ARG A 914 -57.67 10.95 -23.07
C ARG A 914 -56.74 11.28 -24.23
N TYR A 915 -55.56 10.67 -24.24
CA TYR A 915 -54.47 10.99 -25.13
C TYR A 915 -53.99 9.70 -25.81
N SER A 916 -54.30 9.56 -27.10
CA SER A 916 -53.67 8.60 -27.99
C SER A 916 -52.42 9.21 -28.63
N ILE A 917 -51.42 8.35 -28.87
CA ILE A 917 -50.19 8.69 -29.59
C ILE A 917 -50.55 8.99 -31.06
N GLY A 918 -49.89 9.98 -31.66
CA GLY A 918 -50.21 10.53 -32.98
C GLY A 918 -51.22 11.69 -33.00
N ASN A 919 -52.04 11.86 -31.95
CA ASN A 919 -53.02 12.95 -31.92
C ASN A 919 -52.37 14.34 -31.84
N ARG A 920 -52.93 15.28 -32.60
CA ARG A 920 -52.64 16.72 -32.59
C ARG A 920 -53.49 17.43 -31.53
N PHE A 921 -52.87 18.32 -30.76
CA PHE A 921 -53.52 19.19 -29.77
C PHE A 921 -52.92 20.59 -29.76
N THR A 922 -53.69 21.59 -29.37
CA THR A 922 -53.17 22.93 -29.06
C THR A 922 -52.49 22.92 -27.70
N ALA A 923 -51.16 22.93 -27.66
CA ALA A 923 -50.38 23.09 -26.44
C ALA A 923 -50.02 24.55 -26.19
N HIS A 924 -50.24 25.02 -24.97
CA HIS A 924 -49.72 26.31 -24.52
C HIS A 924 -48.23 26.13 -24.15
N VAL A 925 -47.33 26.79 -24.88
CA VAL A 925 -45.88 26.58 -24.69
C VAL A 925 -45.38 27.43 -23.52
N GLU A 926 -45.45 26.84 -22.33
CA GLU A 926 -44.61 27.23 -21.19
C GLU A 926 -43.24 26.52 -21.32
N ARG A 927 -42.21 27.09 -20.70
CA ARG A 927 -40.79 26.70 -20.87
C ARG A 927 -40.16 26.46 -19.50
#